data_AF-A0A8T5PXP0-F1
#
_entry.id   AF-A0A8T5PXP0-F1
#
_cell.length_a   1.000
_cell.length_b   1.000
_cell.length_c   1.000
_cell.angle_alpha   90.00
_cell.angle_beta   90.00
_cell.angle_gamma   90.00
#
_symmetry.space_group_name_H-M   'P 1'
#
loop_
_entity.id
_entity.type
_entity.pdbx_description
1 polymer ?
#
loop_
_entity_poly.entity_id
_entity_poly.type
_entity_poly.pdbx_seq_one_letter_code
_entity_poly.pdbx_strand_id
1 'polypeptide(L)'
;MLKNKLSLNNIILLFIYLVLLVNFAYATGVPYTPDSNKDYLIYAYDVIPFKDQRGDESWSSTINQEYHPERNWDTDFSDNPDGGISYKCLSYGTSSVNDWFNLQYGVSMFQYKSIIHGDFENGTDPRLLEALYHERVGSNKYYSYTPWYSWLVGAYRCQITNERIPYRLEGYSDILKNPPLDWIRHNDSKLSDSKEFSYTFYNDIFNIGDFKEIHIDLDIARGKDDEDRLKNALEKYGALLTFTENSGSSINLHSMALVGYGNDGNVFFIAHDNYGTEGSGGFSEYKKLYIEDIDQAFAFIPKSDWPTFHHDNRRTGFTLLKGDETSSSNTKSDSFVLTGGITQDVFARPSIADLDNNGVMEIVLTTSLSGQNSDSYVFAVEKPNNIFDEQATKQKWSIHIGYDIEVTPTLANVDNDPYKEVFFGLDNGQVIGLDTGKDGKTVSKKWYYTVDSKSGYRGRISTVTIADVDLDGKNEIIFSDARNIDGWNGEVYITNAPEAGGELKLEAKAGIGVGGEGAASIANIDSDDNPEIIVPSYYGVYVFDYDGSTLSKKWSNSDGRIDNSVVVYDYDRDNKYELIYSTSSAVCLAGRTCLNRTYMRDALTGNNEANSPISYNYVTRVTPAIANLDSDPNLEIVMTARYSTDVKEKKGAILCYDLTTGNECSGSGWPYNKGGNLNVQLTSPSIFDADGDGNYDILFAEDSGKTMYILGNNGNLKFTIPVDGIIASNPAIGDIYGKGKAAIALKRHGSPVLVVSTFTGKNTKPKLSPINPITSIAGSLIDINQSGLLSATDPDGDQLTFYYSSPFNESGLWQSTINDTGNYSILIEASDGNLSDYQYVNLMLFNSTTNLTDTFSDGEAEKSLSFSGIENKTVYIRLPKNANVIYSKIEIEGSAK
;
A
#
# COMPACT_ATOMS: atom_id res chain seq x y z
N MET A 1 40.03 2.90 -62.77
CA MET A 1 39.16 4.03 -63.19
C MET A 1 38.10 3.48 -64.12
N LEU A 2 36.90 3.19 -63.61
CA LEU A 2 35.85 2.52 -64.38
C LEU A 2 34.55 3.34 -64.32
N LYS A 3 34.22 3.94 -65.46
CA LYS A 3 32.85 4.30 -65.85
C LYS A 3 32.28 3.09 -66.61
N ASN A 4 31.15 2.56 -66.14
CA ASN A 4 29.98 2.12 -66.91
C ASN A 4 29.32 0.86 -66.34
N LYS A 5 27.97 0.89 -66.39
CA LYS A 5 27.01 -0.21 -66.25
C LYS A 5 26.72 -0.69 -64.83
N LEU A 6 25.91 0.08 -64.09
CA LEU A 6 24.82 -0.54 -63.34
C LEU A 6 23.83 -1.06 -64.40
N SER A 7 23.78 -2.39 -64.56
CA SER A 7 22.86 -3.04 -65.48
C SER A 7 21.43 -2.92 -64.94
N LEU A 8 20.45 -2.86 -65.85
CA LEU A 8 19.02 -2.92 -65.53
C LEU A 8 18.68 -4.13 -64.64
N ASN A 9 19.47 -5.21 -64.71
CA ASN A 9 19.35 -6.39 -63.88
C ASN A 9 19.69 -6.15 -62.39
N ASN A 10 20.51 -5.16 -62.04
CA ASN A 10 20.81 -4.85 -60.62
C ASN A 10 19.72 -3.97 -59.99
N ILE A 11 19.05 -3.13 -60.78
CA ILE A 11 17.86 -2.38 -60.32
C ILE A 11 16.67 -3.33 -60.25
N ILE A 12 16.54 -4.25 -61.20
CA ILE A 12 15.52 -5.30 -61.18
C ILE A 12 15.80 -6.33 -60.08
N LEU A 13 17.05 -6.66 -59.71
CA LEU A 13 17.31 -7.51 -58.52
C LEU A 13 17.03 -6.77 -57.21
N LEU A 14 17.27 -5.45 -57.12
CA LEU A 14 16.89 -4.66 -55.95
C LEU A 14 15.35 -4.52 -55.86
N PHE A 15 14.66 -4.38 -57.00
CA PHE A 15 13.20 -4.38 -57.07
C PHE A 15 12.59 -5.77 -56.86
N ILE A 16 13.23 -6.85 -57.32
CA ILE A 16 12.78 -8.24 -57.12
C ILE A 16 13.03 -8.68 -55.68
N TYR A 17 14.06 -8.19 -55.00
CA TYR A 17 14.21 -8.36 -53.53
C TYR A 17 13.20 -7.51 -52.74
N LEU A 18 12.76 -6.35 -53.28
CA LEU A 18 11.67 -5.56 -52.70
C LEU A 18 10.26 -6.11 -53.01
N VAL A 19 10.10 -6.93 -54.05
CA VAL A 19 8.81 -7.44 -54.56
C VAL A 19 8.56 -8.91 -54.22
N LEU A 20 9.49 -9.60 -53.53
CA LEU A 20 9.32 -11.00 -53.10
C LEU A 20 9.20 -11.25 -51.59
N LEU A 21 8.96 -10.22 -50.79
CA LEU A 21 8.56 -10.37 -49.38
C LEU A 21 7.44 -9.37 -49.04
N VAL A 22 6.31 -9.48 -49.74
CA VAL A 22 5.03 -9.00 -49.20
C VAL A 22 4.34 -10.20 -48.57
N ASN A 23 4.88 -10.65 -47.44
CA ASN A 23 4.08 -11.39 -46.48
C ASN A 23 3.56 -10.34 -45.52
N PHE A 24 2.26 -10.08 -45.57
CA PHE A 24 1.57 -9.27 -44.57
C PHE A 24 1.83 -9.89 -43.20
N ALA A 25 2.46 -9.15 -42.30
CA ALA A 25 2.69 -9.60 -40.93
C ALA A 25 1.34 -9.75 -40.24
N TYR A 26 1.01 -10.99 -39.87
CA TYR A 26 -0.15 -11.30 -39.04
C TYR A 26 0.04 -10.71 -37.64
N ALA A 27 -1.08 -10.35 -37.00
CA ALA A 27 -1.16 -9.93 -35.59
C ALA A 27 -0.19 -10.75 -34.73
N THR A 28 0.57 -10.10 -33.86
CA THR A 28 1.82 -10.59 -33.26
C THR A 28 1.70 -11.84 -32.36
N GLY A 29 0.51 -12.44 -32.24
CA GLY A 29 0.25 -13.65 -31.46
C GLY A 29 -0.69 -14.66 -32.12
N VAL A 30 -0.63 -15.90 -31.65
CA VAL A 30 -1.48 -17.00 -32.12
C VAL A 30 -2.68 -17.14 -31.19
N PRO A 31 -3.93 -17.21 -31.69
CA PRO A 31 -5.12 -17.56 -30.91
C PRO A 31 -4.87 -18.69 -29.93
N TYR A 32 -5.31 -18.52 -28.69
CA TYR A 32 -5.09 -19.48 -27.63
C TYR A 32 -6.26 -19.56 -26.67
N THR A 33 -6.43 -20.72 -26.04
CA THR A 33 -7.35 -20.90 -24.92
C THR A 33 -6.51 -21.28 -23.71
N PRO A 34 -6.43 -20.42 -22.68
CA PRO A 34 -5.68 -20.69 -21.47
C PRO A 34 -6.06 -22.03 -20.81
N ASP A 35 -5.07 -22.78 -20.34
CA ASP A 35 -5.24 -24.03 -19.60
C ASP A 35 -4.67 -23.85 -18.19
N SER A 36 -5.54 -23.63 -17.20
CA SER A 36 -5.15 -23.39 -15.79
C SER A 36 -4.37 -24.53 -15.14
N ASN A 37 -4.32 -25.73 -15.76
CA ASN A 37 -3.50 -26.83 -15.26
C ASN A 37 -2.05 -26.80 -15.78
N LYS A 38 -1.74 -25.96 -16.78
CA LYS A 38 -0.44 -25.93 -17.46
C LYS A 38 0.18 -24.54 -17.54
N ASP A 39 -0.67 -23.54 -17.69
CA ASP A 39 -0.28 -22.14 -17.79
C ASP A 39 -0.30 -21.48 -16.42
N TYR A 40 0.63 -20.56 -16.19
CA TYR A 40 0.49 -19.58 -15.12
C TYR A 40 -0.47 -18.50 -15.59
N LEU A 41 -1.52 -18.23 -14.82
CA LEU A 41 -2.53 -17.23 -15.11
C LEU A 41 -2.77 -16.39 -13.86
N ILE A 42 -2.82 -15.08 -14.04
CA ILE A 42 -3.17 -14.18 -12.94
C ILE A 42 -4.63 -14.42 -12.52
N TYR A 43 -4.93 -14.18 -11.25
CA TYR A 43 -6.30 -14.32 -10.76
C TYR A 43 -7.29 -13.44 -11.55
N ALA A 44 -8.50 -13.95 -11.77
CA ALA A 44 -9.57 -13.28 -12.52
C ALA A 44 -9.22 -12.91 -13.98
N TYR A 45 -8.23 -13.57 -14.59
CA TYR A 45 -7.87 -13.37 -16.00
C TYR A 45 -9.05 -13.63 -16.96
N ASP A 46 -9.94 -14.56 -16.60
CA ASP A 46 -11.04 -15.11 -17.40
C ASP A 46 -12.35 -14.32 -17.31
N VAL A 47 -12.37 -13.29 -16.46
CA VAL A 47 -13.52 -12.40 -16.27
C VAL A 47 -13.19 -10.94 -16.57
N ILE A 48 -12.02 -10.67 -17.14
CA ILE A 48 -11.69 -9.35 -17.70
C ILE A 48 -12.66 -9.06 -18.85
N PRO A 49 -13.31 -7.88 -18.91
CA PRO A 49 -14.23 -7.58 -19.99
C PRO A 49 -13.57 -7.57 -21.36
N PHE A 50 -14.14 -8.35 -22.28
CA PHE A 50 -13.81 -8.29 -23.69
C PHE A 50 -14.23 -6.94 -24.29
N LYS A 51 -13.39 -6.39 -25.18
CA LYS A 51 -13.63 -5.11 -25.86
C LYS A 51 -13.44 -5.25 -27.36
N ASP A 52 -14.45 -4.87 -28.12
CA ASP A 52 -14.49 -4.99 -29.57
C ASP A 52 -13.97 -3.72 -30.25
N GLN A 53 -12.89 -3.87 -31.02
CA GLN A 53 -12.31 -2.79 -31.79
C GLN A 53 -12.86 -2.69 -33.22
N ARG A 54 -13.83 -3.52 -33.61
CA ARG A 54 -14.39 -3.49 -34.96
C ARG A 54 -15.40 -2.37 -35.09
N GLY A 55 -15.27 -1.63 -36.17
CA GLY A 55 -16.26 -0.65 -36.59
C GLY A 55 -17.51 -1.34 -37.13
N ASP A 56 -18.63 -0.66 -36.95
CA ASP A 56 -19.86 -0.96 -37.67
C ASP A 56 -20.12 0.14 -38.72
N GLU A 57 -20.40 -0.26 -39.97
CA GLU A 57 -20.58 0.69 -41.08
C GLU A 57 -21.84 1.55 -40.87
N SER A 58 -22.92 0.96 -40.35
CA SER A 58 -24.15 1.67 -40.05
C SER A 58 -23.92 2.69 -38.94
N TRP A 59 -23.20 2.30 -37.90
CA TRP A 59 -22.83 3.16 -36.79
C TRP A 59 -21.93 4.33 -37.24
N SER A 60 -20.88 4.05 -38.01
CA SER A 60 -19.99 5.08 -38.55
C SER A 60 -20.74 6.06 -39.44
N SER A 61 -21.71 5.57 -40.22
CA SER A 61 -22.64 6.41 -40.97
C SER A 61 -23.50 7.29 -40.06
N THR A 62 -24.05 6.75 -38.97
CA THR A 62 -24.80 7.53 -37.96
C THR A 62 -23.93 8.62 -37.35
N ILE A 63 -22.71 8.30 -36.91
CA ILE A 63 -21.78 9.28 -36.33
C ILE A 63 -21.51 10.44 -37.29
N ASN A 64 -21.22 10.13 -38.56
CA ASN A 64 -21.00 11.14 -39.59
C ASN A 64 -22.22 12.04 -39.85
N GLN A 65 -23.42 11.47 -39.81
CA GLN A 65 -24.67 12.16 -40.10
C GLN A 65 -25.21 12.98 -38.93
N GLU A 66 -25.06 12.50 -37.70
CA GLU A 66 -25.67 13.10 -36.51
C GLU A 66 -24.71 13.98 -35.72
N TYR A 67 -23.43 13.61 -35.63
CA TYR A 67 -22.45 14.27 -34.76
C TYR A 67 -21.36 15.05 -35.51
N HIS A 68 -21.31 14.93 -36.84
CA HIS A 68 -20.47 15.73 -37.73
C HIS A 68 -19.02 15.90 -37.24
N PRO A 69 -18.26 14.81 -37.05
CA PRO A 69 -16.89 14.87 -36.58
C PRO A 69 -16.01 15.74 -37.50
N GLU A 70 -14.93 16.31 -36.96
CA GLU A 70 -13.98 17.17 -37.70
C GLU A 70 -13.52 16.53 -39.02
N ARG A 71 -13.41 15.19 -39.03
CA ARG A 71 -13.18 14.37 -40.22
C ARG A 71 -14.19 13.25 -40.22
N ASN A 72 -14.77 12.99 -41.39
CA ASN A 72 -15.64 11.85 -41.57
C ASN A 72 -14.92 10.56 -41.21
N TRP A 73 -15.63 9.74 -40.45
CA TRP A 73 -15.29 8.36 -40.16
C TRP A 73 -15.47 7.53 -41.43
N ASP A 74 -14.70 6.46 -41.53
CA ASP A 74 -14.81 5.52 -42.63
C ASP A 74 -16.12 4.73 -42.52
N THR A 75 -16.85 4.62 -43.63
CA THR A 75 -18.13 3.93 -43.73
C THR A 75 -18.06 2.74 -44.69
N ASP A 76 -16.90 2.46 -45.27
CA ASP A 76 -16.70 1.35 -46.20
C ASP A 76 -15.45 0.57 -45.78
N PHE A 77 -15.66 -0.54 -45.08
CA PHE A 77 -14.56 -1.37 -44.59
C PHE A 77 -14.11 -2.42 -45.61
N SER A 78 -14.67 -2.45 -46.82
CA SER A 78 -14.46 -3.52 -47.79
C SER A 78 -13.03 -3.57 -48.38
N ASP A 79 -12.33 -2.44 -48.40
CA ASP A 79 -10.92 -2.32 -48.82
C ASP A 79 -9.93 -2.43 -47.63
N ASN A 80 -10.44 -2.65 -46.41
CA ASN A 80 -9.60 -2.74 -45.22
C ASN A 80 -9.01 -4.16 -45.07
N PRO A 81 -7.67 -4.32 -45.18
CA PRO A 81 -7.04 -5.64 -45.02
C PRO A 81 -7.20 -6.22 -43.61
N ASP A 82 -7.48 -5.38 -42.61
CA ASP A 82 -7.70 -5.75 -41.22
C ASP A 82 -9.20 -5.81 -40.86
N GLY A 83 -10.12 -5.65 -41.82
CA GLY A 83 -11.55 -5.92 -41.62
C GLY A 83 -12.30 -4.89 -40.76
N GLY A 84 -11.94 -3.60 -40.86
CA GLY A 84 -12.67 -2.52 -40.17
C GLY A 84 -12.28 -2.33 -38.71
N ILE A 85 -11.04 -2.62 -38.32
CA ILE A 85 -10.59 -2.53 -36.92
C ILE A 85 -10.00 -1.14 -36.60
N SER A 86 -10.25 -0.67 -35.38
CA SER A 86 -9.62 0.53 -34.81
C SER A 86 -8.17 0.23 -34.43
N TYR A 87 -7.22 1.06 -34.87
CA TYR A 87 -5.80 0.93 -34.47
C TYR A 87 -5.51 1.53 -33.09
N LYS A 88 -6.52 1.68 -32.22
CA LYS A 88 -6.41 2.30 -30.90
C LYS A 88 -6.01 1.29 -29.82
N CYS A 89 -5.19 0.30 -30.17
CA CYS A 89 -4.85 -0.80 -29.28
C CYS A 89 -4.23 -0.38 -27.93
N LEU A 90 -3.57 0.77 -27.82
CA LEU A 90 -3.01 1.25 -26.55
C LEU A 90 -4.08 1.55 -25.50
N SER A 91 -5.16 2.27 -25.85
CA SER A 91 -6.24 2.55 -24.90
C SER A 91 -7.01 1.29 -24.55
N TYR A 92 -7.25 0.40 -25.51
CA TYR A 92 -7.93 -0.87 -25.27
C TYR A 92 -7.09 -1.82 -24.37
N GLY A 93 -5.79 -1.94 -24.62
CA GLY A 93 -4.89 -2.71 -23.76
C GLY A 93 -4.76 -2.10 -22.36
N THR A 94 -4.62 -0.78 -22.27
CA THR A 94 -4.60 -0.04 -20.99
C THR A 94 -5.89 -0.25 -20.21
N SER A 95 -7.04 -0.16 -20.88
CA SER A 95 -8.35 -0.38 -20.29
C SER A 95 -8.47 -1.80 -19.71
N SER A 96 -8.09 -2.85 -20.45
CA SER A 96 -8.09 -4.23 -19.93
C SER A 96 -7.18 -4.41 -18.71
N VAL A 97 -6.01 -3.77 -18.69
CA VAL A 97 -5.14 -3.81 -17.50
C VAL A 97 -5.79 -3.09 -16.31
N ASN A 98 -6.39 -1.92 -16.51
CA ASN A 98 -7.07 -1.19 -15.44
C ASN A 98 -8.26 -1.98 -14.88
N ASP A 99 -9.02 -2.63 -15.76
CA ASP A 99 -10.16 -3.47 -15.37
C ASP A 99 -9.74 -4.67 -14.53
N TRP A 100 -8.58 -5.26 -14.82
CA TRP A 100 -8.02 -6.30 -13.97
C TRP A 100 -7.78 -5.81 -12.54
N PHE A 101 -7.22 -4.61 -12.36
CA PHE A 101 -7.06 -4.00 -11.03
C PHE A 101 -8.42 -3.73 -10.38
N ASN A 102 -9.39 -3.19 -11.12
CA ASN A 102 -10.74 -2.95 -10.60
C ASN A 102 -11.42 -4.24 -10.10
N LEU A 103 -11.23 -5.39 -10.77
CA LEU A 103 -11.67 -6.70 -10.29
C LEU A 103 -11.03 -7.08 -8.96
N GLN A 104 -9.71 -6.89 -8.83
CA GLN A 104 -9.01 -7.20 -7.58
C GLN A 104 -9.57 -6.42 -6.39
N TYR A 105 -10.02 -5.21 -6.70
CA TYR A 105 -10.54 -4.26 -5.75
C TYR A 105 -12.06 -4.36 -5.53
N GLY A 106 -12.78 -5.23 -6.23
CA GLY A 106 -14.23 -5.35 -6.12
C GLY A 106 -15.01 -4.13 -6.61
N VAL A 107 -14.42 -3.39 -7.55
CA VAL A 107 -15.07 -2.23 -8.18
C VAL A 107 -15.97 -2.76 -9.28
N SER A 108 -17.26 -2.40 -9.22
CA SER A 108 -18.23 -2.69 -10.28
C SER A 108 -17.77 -2.03 -11.57
N MET A 109 -17.93 -2.75 -12.67
CA MET A 109 -17.59 -2.30 -13.99
C MET A 109 -18.77 -1.58 -14.61
N PHE A 110 -18.68 -0.25 -14.71
CA PHE A 110 -19.67 0.54 -15.41
C PHE A 110 -19.80 0.11 -16.87
N GLN A 111 -21.02 0.23 -17.38
CA GLN A 111 -21.32 0.00 -18.77
C GLN A 111 -21.14 1.31 -19.56
N TYR A 112 -20.41 1.27 -20.66
CA TYR A 112 -20.23 2.39 -21.58
C TYR A 112 -20.68 2.02 -22.99
N LYS A 113 -21.10 3.02 -23.77
CA LYS A 113 -21.42 2.84 -25.19
C LYS A 113 -20.15 2.97 -26.01
N SER A 114 -19.71 1.90 -26.66
CA SER A 114 -18.50 1.90 -27.48
C SER A 114 -18.60 2.92 -28.58
N ILE A 115 -17.61 3.82 -28.64
CA ILE A 115 -17.57 4.85 -29.67
C ILE A 115 -17.38 4.24 -31.08
N ILE A 116 -16.79 3.04 -31.17
CA ILE A 116 -16.36 2.44 -32.45
C ILE A 116 -17.50 1.71 -33.18
N HIS A 117 -18.40 1.04 -32.47
CA HIS A 117 -19.53 0.29 -33.06
C HIS A 117 -20.91 0.62 -32.48
N GLY A 118 -20.97 1.35 -31.36
CA GLY A 118 -22.22 1.83 -30.78
C GLY A 118 -22.95 0.83 -29.87
N ASP A 119 -22.44 -0.39 -29.68
CA ASP A 119 -22.97 -1.31 -28.67
C ASP A 119 -22.42 -1.00 -27.28
N PHE A 120 -23.07 -1.55 -26.25
CA PHE A 120 -22.63 -1.41 -24.87
C PHE A 120 -21.57 -2.45 -24.50
N GLU A 121 -20.52 -1.98 -23.81
CA GLU A 121 -19.42 -2.77 -23.25
C GLU A 121 -19.25 -2.42 -21.77
N ASN A 122 -18.53 -3.26 -21.01
CA ASN A 122 -18.31 -3.05 -19.58
C ASN A 122 -16.84 -2.72 -19.28
N GLY A 123 -16.61 -1.98 -18.20
CA GLY A 123 -15.28 -1.67 -17.68
C GLY A 123 -14.83 -0.26 -18.01
N THR A 124 -13.52 -0.06 -18.07
CA THR A 124 -12.91 1.24 -18.34
C THR A 124 -13.10 1.60 -19.81
N ASP A 125 -13.84 2.67 -20.12
CA ASP A 125 -14.04 3.13 -21.49
C ASP A 125 -12.69 3.47 -22.18
N PRO A 126 -12.27 2.76 -23.24
CA PRO A 126 -11.05 3.09 -23.97
C PRO A 126 -11.06 4.51 -24.54
N ARG A 127 -12.24 5.05 -24.86
CA ARG A 127 -12.38 6.41 -25.40
C ARG A 127 -12.11 7.49 -24.35
N LEU A 128 -12.49 7.26 -23.09
CA LEU A 128 -12.08 8.09 -21.95
C LEU A 128 -10.56 8.26 -21.94
N LEU A 129 -9.82 7.15 -22.05
CA LEU A 129 -8.35 7.13 -22.06
C LEU A 129 -7.77 7.86 -23.29
N GLU A 130 -8.37 7.69 -24.47
CA GLU A 130 -7.96 8.42 -25.68
C GLU A 130 -8.14 9.93 -25.54
N ALA A 131 -9.29 10.37 -25.01
CA ALA A 131 -9.60 11.78 -24.84
C ALA A 131 -8.60 12.45 -23.88
N LEU A 132 -8.31 11.80 -22.74
CA LEU A 132 -7.27 12.22 -21.81
C LEU A 132 -5.90 12.33 -22.47
N TYR A 133 -5.52 11.32 -23.25
CA TYR A 133 -4.24 11.33 -23.95
C TYR A 133 -4.16 12.49 -24.94
N HIS A 134 -5.21 12.70 -25.72
CA HIS A 134 -5.28 13.76 -26.72
C HIS A 134 -5.15 15.17 -26.12
N GLU A 135 -5.77 15.44 -24.98
CA GLU A 135 -5.66 16.72 -24.29
C GLU A 135 -4.23 17.01 -23.81
N ARG A 136 -3.47 15.96 -23.46
CA ARG A 136 -2.11 16.09 -22.95
C ARG A 136 -1.03 16.06 -24.03
N VAL A 137 -1.36 15.90 -25.32
CA VAL A 137 -0.34 15.81 -26.38
C VAL A 137 0.54 17.05 -26.46
N GLY A 138 1.85 16.84 -26.41
CA GLY A 138 2.85 17.90 -26.46
C GLY A 138 3.14 18.55 -25.10
N SER A 139 2.44 18.17 -24.03
CA SER A 139 2.71 18.65 -22.66
C SER A 139 4.07 18.18 -22.14
N ASN A 140 4.46 16.96 -22.47
CA ASN A 140 5.75 16.36 -22.12
C ASN A 140 6.14 15.24 -23.11
N LYS A 141 7.21 14.48 -22.80
CA LYS A 141 7.73 13.40 -23.65
C LYS A 141 6.82 12.15 -23.75
N TYR A 142 5.92 11.94 -22.79
CA TYR A 142 5.03 10.77 -22.72
C TYR A 142 3.84 10.87 -23.69
N TYR A 143 3.41 12.09 -24.02
CA TYR A 143 2.23 12.31 -24.85
C TYR A 143 2.58 12.70 -26.28
N SER A 144 2.52 11.74 -27.20
CA SER A 144 2.88 11.95 -28.61
C SER A 144 2.07 11.09 -29.58
N TYR A 145 1.81 11.64 -30.77
CA TYR A 145 1.11 10.94 -31.87
C TYR A 145 2.03 10.12 -32.77
N THR A 146 3.34 10.39 -32.79
CA THR A 146 4.22 9.84 -33.83
C THR A 146 5.64 9.54 -33.34
N PRO A 147 6.25 8.43 -33.79
CA PRO A 147 7.68 8.20 -33.61
C PRO A 147 8.52 9.24 -34.36
N TRP A 148 9.78 9.39 -33.95
CA TRP A 148 10.73 10.41 -34.42
C TRP A 148 11.13 10.29 -35.91
N TYR A 149 10.73 9.22 -36.61
CA TYR A 149 10.93 8.99 -38.06
C TYR A 149 9.68 9.18 -38.94
N SER A 150 8.61 9.79 -38.42
CA SER A 150 7.31 9.94 -39.10
C SER A 150 7.34 10.60 -40.50
N TRP A 151 8.41 11.33 -40.82
CA TRP A 151 8.67 11.93 -42.14
C TRP A 151 8.95 10.92 -43.26
N LEU A 152 9.25 9.65 -42.93
CA LEU A 152 9.48 8.57 -43.90
C LEU A 152 8.23 7.72 -44.21
N VAL A 153 7.22 7.72 -43.33
CA VAL A 153 6.16 6.68 -43.35
C VAL A 153 4.72 7.21 -43.28
N GLY A 154 4.52 8.52 -43.11
CA GLY A 154 3.17 9.10 -42.99
C GLY A 154 2.55 8.82 -41.61
N ALA A 155 1.85 9.81 -41.04
CA ALA A 155 1.18 9.65 -39.75
C ALA A 155 -0.03 8.71 -39.92
N TYR A 156 0.03 7.50 -39.35
CA TYR A 156 -1.10 6.58 -39.34
C TYR A 156 -2.25 7.21 -38.54
N ARG A 157 -3.38 7.37 -39.21
CA ARG A 157 -4.65 7.74 -38.59
C ARG A 157 -5.45 6.47 -38.37
N CYS A 158 -6.28 6.45 -37.33
CA CYS A 158 -7.24 5.38 -37.13
C CYS A 158 -8.12 5.29 -38.39
N GLN A 159 -8.28 4.10 -38.95
CA GLN A 159 -9.03 3.95 -40.20
C GLN A 159 -10.52 4.22 -39.98
N ILE A 160 -11.08 3.86 -38.82
CA ILE A 160 -12.48 4.14 -38.48
C ILE A 160 -12.67 5.63 -38.18
N THR A 161 -12.01 6.15 -37.13
CA THR A 161 -12.30 7.51 -36.63
C THR A 161 -11.55 8.62 -37.37
N ASN A 162 -10.59 8.26 -38.23
CA ASN A 162 -9.70 9.20 -38.94
C ASN A 162 -8.89 10.13 -38.00
N GLU A 163 -8.76 9.77 -36.73
CA GLU A 163 -7.98 10.49 -35.71
C GLU A 163 -6.51 10.08 -35.74
N ARG A 164 -5.63 10.91 -35.19
CA ARG A 164 -4.23 10.52 -35.01
C ARG A 164 -4.13 9.52 -33.85
N ILE A 165 -3.37 8.46 -34.05
CA ILE A 165 -3.25 7.38 -33.06
C ILE A 165 -2.15 7.77 -32.04
N PRO A 166 -2.43 7.69 -30.73
CA PRO A 166 -1.41 7.78 -29.69
C PRO A 166 -0.32 6.70 -29.82
N TYR A 167 0.94 7.02 -29.52
CA TYR A 167 2.06 6.11 -29.79
C TYR A 167 2.75 5.54 -28.54
N ARG A 168 2.73 6.24 -27.41
CA ARG A 168 3.56 5.91 -26.25
C ARG A 168 2.76 5.28 -25.12
N LEU A 169 3.18 4.10 -24.67
CA LEU A 169 2.66 3.44 -23.48
C LEU A 169 2.76 4.34 -22.25
N GLU A 170 3.87 5.08 -22.10
CA GLU A 170 4.12 5.90 -20.92
C GLU A 170 3.03 6.96 -20.70
N GLY A 171 2.42 7.46 -21.77
CA GLY A 171 1.34 8.46 -21.65
C GLY A 171 0.07 7.87 -21.05
N TYR A 172 -0.28 6.62 -21.39
CA TYR A 172 -1.41 5.93 -20.76
C TYR A 172 -1.07 5.46 -19.35
N SER A 173 0.17 5.02 -19.10
CA SER A 173 0.61 4.70 -17.75
C SER A 173 0.56 5.93 -16.83
N ASP A 174 0.94 7.11 -17.33
CA ASP A 174 0.82 8.38 -16.60
C ASP A 174 -0.64 8.81 -16.40
N ILE A 175 -1.56 8.47 -17.32
CA ILE A 175 -3.00 8.71 -17.12
C ILE A 175 -3.54 7.86 -15.96
N LEU A 176 -3.24 6.56 -15.93
CA LEU A 176 -3.72 5.69 -14.85
C LEU A 176 -3.16 6.10 -13.48
N LYS A 177 -1.90 6.58 -13.43
CA LYS A 177 -1.27 7.07 -12.20
C LYS A 177 -1.81 8.45 -11.77
N ASN A 178 -1.87 9.38 -12.72
CA ASN A 178 -2.16 10.79 -12.48
C ASN A 178 -3.36 11.23 -13.35
N PRO A 179 -4.57 10.74 -13.08
CA PRO A 179 -5.74 11.23 -13.78
C PRO A 179 -5.99 12.70 -13.42
N PRO A 180 -6.56 13.51 -14.33
CA PRO A 180 -6.81 14.92 -14.04
C PRO A 180 -7.95 15.05 -13.04
N LEU A 181 -7.68 15.64 -11.87
CA LEU A 181 -8.62 15.77 -10.75
C LEU A 181 -9.82 16.69 -11.08
N ASP A 182 -9.70 17.54 -12.10
CA ASP A 182 -10.72 18.48 -12.56
C ASP A 182 -11.55 17.94 -13.74
N TRP A 183 -11.33 16.68 -14.15
CA TRP A 183 -11.88 16.14 -15.40
C TRP A 183 -13.20 15.39 -15.22
N ILE A 184 -14.15 16.05 -14.58
CA ILE A 184 -15.31 15.42 -13.98
C ILE A 184 -16.37 15.04 -15.01
N ARG A 185 -16.70 15.95 -15.94
CA ARG A 185 -17.62 15.70 -17.05
C ARG A 185 -17.10 16.35 -18.31
N HIS A 186 -16.62 15.54 -19.24
CA HIS A 186 -16.07 16.02 -20.49
C HIS A 186 -16.85 15.45 -21.66
N ASN A 187 -17.46 16.34 -22.44
CA ASN A 187 -17.93 15.96 -23.76
C ASN A 187 -16.71 15.64 -24.62
N ASP A 188 -16.83 14.63 -25.47
CA ASP A 188 -15.83 14.37 -26.48
C ASP A 188 -15.66 15.61 -27.38
N SER A 189 -14.50 16.27 -27.27
CA SER A 189 -14.19 17.46 -28.08
C SER A 189 -14.19 17.20 -29.59
N LYS A 190 -14.13 15.92 -30.01
CA LYS A 190 -14.21 15.49 -31.41
C LYS A 190 -15.64 15.18 -31.86
N LEU A 191 -16.59 15.08 -30.92
CA LEU A 191 -18.02 14.92 -31.14
C LEU A 191 -18.79 15.99 -30.36
N SER A 192 -18.48 17.26 -30.64
CA SER A 192 -18.85 18.43 -29.81
C SER A 192 -20.34 18.64 -29.54
N ASP A 193 -21.22 17.98 -30.29
CA ASP A 193 -22.68 18.12 -30.19
C ASP A 193 -23.37 16.93 -29.49
N SER A 194 -22.61 15.95 -28.98
CA SER A 194 -23.19 14.77 -28.34
C SER A 194 -23.22 14.86 -26.81
N LYS A 195 -24.41 14.80 -26.22
CA LYS A 195 -24.58 14.41 -24.81
C LYS A 195 -24.43 12.89 -24.58
N GLU A 196 -24.43 12.11 -25.65
CA GLU A 196 -24.31 10.65 -25.61
C GLU A 196 -22.85 10.21 -25.40
N PHE A 197 -21.88 11.08 -25.72
CA PHE A 197 -20.45 10.87 -25.47
C PHE A 197 -19.90 11.92 -24.51
N SER A 198 -20.48 11.96 -23.30
CA SER A 198 -19.90 12.63 -22.15
C SER A 198 -19.26 11.59 -21.23
N TYR A 199 -18.03 11.86 -20.81
CA TYR A 199 -17.30 10.97 -19.91
C TYR A 199 -17.31 11.53 -18.51
N THR A 200 -17.73 10.72 -17.54
CA THR A 200 -17.65 11.05 -16.13
C THR A 200 -16.46 10.33 -15.52
N PHE A 201 -15.57 11.08 -14.88
CA PHE A 201 -14.41 10.53 -14.20
C PHE A 201 -14.70 10.34 -12.71
N TYR A 202 -14.46 9.13 -12.20
CA TYR A 202 -14.52 8.83 -10.77
C TYR A 202 -13.13 8.46 -10.27
N ASN A 203 -12.68 9.10 -9.20
CA ASN A 203 -11.34 8.93 -8.62
C ASN A 203 -11.03 7.47 -8.21
N ASP A 204 -12.03 6.62 -8.05
CA ASP A 204 -11.93 5.22 -7.65
C ASP A 204 -11.77 4.25 -8.83
N ILE A 205 -11.95 4.69 -10.09
CA ILE A 205 -11.73 3.86 -11.29
C ILE A 205 -10.23 3.62 -11.55
N PHE A 206 -9.35 4.51 -11.07
CA PHE A 206 -7.90 4.39 -11.20
C PHE A 206 -7.24 4.24 -9.82
N ASN A 207 -7.01 2.98 -9.43
CA ASN A 207 -6.35 2.61 -8.17
C ASN A 207 -4.84 2.34 -8.34
N ILE A 208 -4.21 3.00 -9.31
CA ILE A 208 -2.78 2.88 -9.60
C ILE A 208 -2.01 4.01 -8.89
N GLY A 209 -1.05 3.65 -8.05
CA GLY A 209 -0.19 4.60 -7.34
C GLY A 209 1.07 4.95 -8.10
N ASP A 210 1.64 3.98 -8.83
CA ASP A 210 2.83 4.20 -9.66
C ASP A 210 2.92 3.18 -10.81
N PHE A 211 3.88 3.35 -11.71
CA PHE A 211 4.18 2.38 -12.75
C PHE A 211 5.69 2.24 -12.97
N LYS A 212 6.11 1.06 -13.46
CA LYS A 212 7.50 0.74 -13.72
C LYS A 212 7.67 0.06 -15.06
N GLU A 213 8.61 0.57 -15.85
CA GLU A 213 9.08 -0.12 -17.06
C GLU A 213 9.87 -1.38 -16.69
N ILE A 214 9.50 -2.50 -17.26
CA ILE A 214 10.25 -3.75 -17.19
C ILE A 214 11.23 -3.74 -18.36
N HIS A 215 12.52 -3.70 -18.04
CA HIS A 215 13.58 -3.67 -19.04
C HIS A 215 13.56 -4.95 -19.87
N ILE A 216 13.48 -4.78 -21.20
CA ILE A 216 13.59 -5.84 -22.20
C ILE A 216 14.70 -5.43 -23.16
N ASP A 217 15.67 -6.33 -23.40
CA ASP A 217 16.74 -6.06 -24.35
C ASP A 217 16.22 -6.15 -25.81
N LEU A 218 16.51 -5.11 -26.62
CA LEU A 218 16.05 -5.03 -28.02
C LEU A 218 17.00 -5.72 -29.02
N ASP A 219 17.98 -6.47 -28.53
CA ASP A 219 18.94 -7.20 -29.36
C ASP A 219 18.37 -8.54 -29.85
N ILE A 220 18.91 -9.04 -30.97
CA ILE A 220 18.43 -10.23 -31.73
C ILE A 220 18.47 -11.55 -30.90
N ALA A 221 19.03 -11.52 -29.70
CA ALA A 221 19.09 -12.67 -28.79
C ALA A 221 18.47 -12.31 -27.44
N ARG A 222 17.16 -11.97 -27.44
CA ARG A 222 16.37 -11.85 -26.20
C ARG A 222 16.57 -13.10 -25.36
N GLY A 223 16.95 -12.89 -24.10
CA GLY A 223 17.56 -13.91 -23.27
C GLY A 223 16.61 -14.51 -22.24
N LYS A 224 17.11 -15.54 -21.54
CA LYS A 224 16.46 -16.11 -20.35
C LYS A 224 16.21 -15.05 -19.26
N ASP A 225 17.06 -14.03 -19.20
CA ASP A 225 16.94 -12.94 -18.23
C ASP A 225 15.72 -12.03 -18.50
N ASP A 226 15.37 -11.75 -19.76
CA ASP A 226 14.15 -11.00 -20.12
C ASP A 226 12.89 -11.79 -19.76
N GLU A 227 12.92 -13.08 -20.06
CA GLU A 227 11.85 -14.02 -19.71
C GLU A 227 11.62 -14.06 -18.19
N ASP A 228 12.67 -14.25 -17.42
CA ASP A 228 12.59 -14.29 -15.95
C ASP A 228 12.12 -12.94 -15.39
N ARG A 229 12.54 -11.81 -15.97
CA ARG A 229 12.06 -10.47 -15.58
C ARG A 229 10.55 -10.32 -15.78
N LEU A 230 10.01 -10.75 -16.93
CA LEU A 230 8.57 -10.64 -17.22
C LEU A 230 7.73 -11.62 -16.41
N LYS A 231 8.20 -12.86 -16.21
CA LYS A 231 7.53 -13.84 -15.33
C LYS A 231 7.45 -13.33 -13.90
N ASN A 232 8.58 -12.88 -13.35
CA ASN A 232 8.63 -12.27 -12.03
C ASN A 232 7.75 -11.02 -11.94
N ALA A 233 7.66 -10.23 -13.01
CA ALA A 233 6.78 -9.05 -13.04
C ALA A 233 5.30 -9.43 -13.05
N LEU A 234 4.87 -10.43 -13.83
CA LEU A 234 3.50 -10.96 -13.81
C LEU A 234 3.13 -11.52 -12.44
N GLU A 235 4.01 -12.35 -11.85
CA GLU A 235 3.80 -12.92 -10.52
C GLU A 235 3.74 -11.84 -9.42
N LYS A 236 4.56 -10.79 -9.53
CA LYS A 236 4.64 -9.73 -8.53
C LYS A 236 3.55 -8.67 -8.66
N TYR A 237 3.29 -8.20 -9.87
CA TYR A 237 2.47 -7.01 -10.14
C TYR A 237 1.13 -7.33 -10.79
N GLY A 238 0.91 -8.58 -11.23
CA GLY A 238 -0.29 -8.97 -11.96
C GLY A 238 -0.22 -8.57 -13.43
N ALA A 239 -1.33 -8.09 -13.99
CA ALA A 239 -1.43 -7.76 -15.42
C ALA A 239 -0.37 -6.73 -15.85
N LEU A 240 0.31 -6.99 -16.97
CA LEU A 240 1.30 -6.07 -17.54
C LEU A 240 0.75 -5.44 -18.82
N LEU A 241 0.97 -4.14 -19.00
CA LEU A 241 0.69 -3.46 -20.27
C LEU A 241 1.90 -3.57 -21.17
N THR A 242 1.74 -4.17 -22.35
CA THR A 242 2.86 -4.41 -23.26
C THR A 242 2.68 -3.77 -24.61
N PHE A 243 3.80 -3.65 -25.32
CA PHE A 243 3.88 -3.17 -26.69
C PHE A 243 4.74 -4.10 -27.51
N THR A 244 4.30 -4.36 -28.75
CA THR A 244 4.96 -5.18 -29.74
C THR A 244 5.17 -4.36 -31.03
N GLU A 245 6.38 -4.39 -31.58
CA GLU A 245 6.87 -3.70 -32.78
C GLU A 245 7.75 -4.67 -33.60
N ASN A 246 7.21 -5.20 -34.70
CA ASN A 246 7.93 -6.22 -35.47
C ASN A 246 9.19 -5.66 -36.17
N SER A 247 10.29 -6.42 -36.11
CA SER A 247 11.53 -6.17 -36.84
C SER A 247 11.42 -6.66 -38.30
N GLY A 248 10.68 -5.91 -39.14
CA GLY A 248 10.50 -6.19 -40.56
C GLY A 248 9.97 -5.01 -41.37
N SER A 249 9.73 -5.19 -42.68
CA SER A 249 9.24 -4.14 -43.59
C SER A 249 7.79 -3.69 -43.35
N SER A 250 7.13 -4.21 -42.31
CA SER A 250 5.79 -3.82 -41.87
C SER A 250 5.81 -3.53 -40.37
N ILE A 251 5.61 -2.25 -40.03
CA ILE A 251 5.47 -1.78 -38.65
C ILE A 251 4.02 -2.05 -38.23
N ASN A 252 3.78 -3.14 -37.51
CA ASN A 252 2.51 -3.35 -36.82
C ASN A 252 2.74 -3.04 -35.34
N LEU A 253 2.23 -1.90 -34.89
CA LEU A 253 2.27 -1.46 -33.50
C LEU A 253 1.07 -2.09 -32.79
N HIS A 254 1.30 -2.83 -31.71
CA HIS A 254 0.20 -3.47 -31.00
C HIS A 254 0.44 -3.54 -29.49
N SER A 255 -0.55 -3.07 -28.72
CA SER A 255 -0.55 -3.08 -27.26
C SER A 255 -1.65 -3.99 -26.71
N MET A 256 -1.36 -4.68 -25.61
CA MET A 256 -2.22 -5.69 -25.00
C MET A 256 -1.95 -5.83 -23.51
N ALA A 257 -2.84 -6.55 -22.81
CA ALA A 257 -2.66 -6.93 -21.42
C ALA A 257 -2.05 -8.34 -21.35
N LEU A 258 -0.82 -8.49 -20.85
CA LEU A 258 -0.30 -9.81 -20.51
C LEU A 258 -0.98 -10.31 -19.23
N VAL A 259 -1.52 -11.52 -19.29
CA VAL A 259 -2.29 -12.16 -18.21
C VAL A 259 -1.69 -13.48 -17.73
N GLY A 260 -0.62 -13.96 -18.37
CA GLY A 260 0.01 -15.21 -17.97
C GLY A 260 1.14 -15.66 -18.89
N TYR A 261 1.60 -16.89 -18.70
CA TYR A 261 2.58 -17.55 -19.56
C TYR A 261 2.46 -19.08 -19.51
N GLY A 262 2.87 -19.76 -20.59
CA GLY A 262 2.89 -21.22 -20.70
C GLY A 262 4.27 -21.85 -20.48
N ASN A 263 4.32 -23.13 -20.10
CA ASN A 263 5.55 -23.87 -19.77
C ASN A 263 5.94 -24.99 -20.76
N ASP A 264 5.31 -25.08 -21.93
CA ASP A 264 5.40 -26.22 -22.87
C ASP A 264 6.65 -26.19 -23.82
N GLY A 265 7.83 -25.82 -23.31
CA GLY A 265 9.12 -26.01 -24.00
C GLY A 265 9.52 -24.97 -25.04
N ASN A 266 8.58 -24.13 -25.49
CA ASN A 266 8.84 -22.78 -25.99
C ASN A 266 8.10 -21.84 -25.02
N VAL A 267 8.75 -20.82 -24.49
CA VAL A 267 8.09 -19.95 -23.50
C VAL A 267 7.18 -18.98 -24.22
N PHE A 268 5.89 -19.05 -23.92
CA PHE A 268 4.86 -18.19 -24.51
C PHE A 268 4.26 -17.32 -23.43
N PHE A 269 4.11 -16.03 -23.71
CA PHE A 269 3.28 -15.15 -22.90
C PHE A 269 1.84 -15.20 -23.39
N ILE A 270 0.90 -15.18 -22.47
CA ILE A 270 -0.54 -15.18 -22.76
C ILE A 270 -1.02 -13.76 -22.57
N ALA A 271 -1.68 -13.22 -23.58
CA ALA A 271 -2.26 -11.90 -23.55
C ALA A 271 -3.77 -11.97 -23.71
N HIS A 272 -4.49 -11.11 -22.98
CA HIS A 272 -5.85 -10.75 -23.29
C HIS A 272 -5.82 -9.72 -24.43
N ASP A 273 -6.42 -10.07 -25.56
CA ASP A 273 -6.33 -9.32 -26.81
C ASP A 273 -7.70 -8.83 -27.28
N ASN A 274 -7.72 -7.56 -27.70
CA ASN A 274 -8.90 -6.84 -28.16
C ASN A 274 -8.85 -6.62 -29.69
N TYR A 275 -7.90 -7.26 -30.41
CA TYR A 275 -7.60 -7.03 -31.83
C TYR A 275 -7.38 -8.33 -32.63
N GLY A 276 -7.92 -8.44 -33.85
CA GLY A 276 -7.50 -9.43 -34.87
C GLY A 276 -8.37 -10.70 -35.04
N THR A 277 -8.41 -11.21 -36.27
CA THR A 277 -9.21 -12.39 -36.66
C THR A 277 -8.37 -13.64 -36.88
N GLU A 278 -8.93 -14.81 -36.53
CA GLU A 278 -8.54 -16.08 -37.13
C GLU A 278 -8.52 -15.98 -38.67
N GLY A 279 -7.64 -16.74 -39.31
CA GLY A 279 -7.90 -17.16 -40.68
C GLY A 279 -9.25 -17.90 -40.75
N SER A 280 -10.31 -17.17 -41.13
CA SER A 280 -11.64 -17.67 -41.50
C SER A 280 -12.46 -18.44 -40.44
N GLY A 281 -12.66 -17.91 -39.22
CA GLY A 281 -13.52 -18.61 -38.23
C GLY A 281 -14.07 -17.88 -36.99
N GLY A 282 -13.34 -16.95 -36.37
CA GLY A 282 -13.79 -16.28 -35.13
C GLY A 282 -12.72 -15.42 -34.45
N PHE A 283 -13.09 -14.75 -33.35
CA PHE A 283 -12.19 -13.99 -32.46
C PHE A 283 -11.61 -14.91 -31.39
N SER A 284 -10.41 -14.59 -30.94
CA SER A 284 -9.80 -15.24 -29.79
C SER A 284 -9.49 -14.17 -28.75
N GLU A 285 -10.15 -14.28 -27.61
CA GLU A 285 -9.98 -13.41 -26.43
C GLU A 285 -8.56 -13.44 -25.87
N TYR A 286 -7.86 -14.58 -26.08
CA TYR A 286 -6.49 -14.77 -25.63
C TYR A 286 -5.56 -15.13 -26.78
N LYS A 287 -4.32 -14.66 -26.72
CA LYS A 287 -3.27 -15.05 -27.66
C LYS A 287 -1.98 -15.42 -26.97
N LYS A 288 -1.21 -16.29 -27.62
CA LYS A 288 0.17 -16.60 -27.25
C LYS A 288 1.15 -15.74 -28.06
N LEU A 289 2.05 -15.08 -27.35
CA LEU A 289 3.20 -14.34 -27.87
C LEU A 289 4.50 -15.05 -27.52
N TYR A 290 5.53 -14.86 -28.34
CA TYR A 290 6.89 -15.17 -27.93
C TYR A 290 7.54 -13.95 -27.25
N ILE A 291 8.57 -14.20 -26.44
CA ILE A 291 9.36 -13.12 -25.83
C ILE A 291 9.97 -12.17 -26.87
N GLU A 292 10.30 -12.69 -28.05
CA GLU A 292 10.82 -11.96 -29.21
C GLU A 292 9.81 -11.03 -29.89
N ASP A 293 8.54 -11.08 -29.50
CA ASP A 293 7.51 -10.16 -29.98
C ASP A 293 7.29 -8.97 -29.03
N ILE A 294 7.74 -9.03 -27.77
CA ILE A 294 7.50 -7.99 -26.74
C ILE A 294 8.66 -6.98 -26.68
N ASP A 295 8.43 -5.73 -27.08
CA ASP A 295 9.46 -4.66 -27.06
C ASP A 295 9.45 -3.83 -25.79
N GLN A 296 8.26 -3.60 -25.22
CA GLN A 296 8.10 -2.85 -23.98
C GLN A 296 7.06 -3.50 -23.10
N ALA A 297 7.28 -3.41 -21.79
CA ALA A 297 6.33 -3.85 -20.80
C ALA A 297 6.33 -2.90 -19.60
N PHE A 298 5.15 -2.57 -19.13
CA PHE A 298 4.92 -1.75 -17.95
C PHE A 298 4.16 -2.56 -16.92
N ALA A 299 4.73 -2.62 -15.72
CA ALA A 299 4.06 -3.09 -14.53
C ALA A 299 3.42 -1.90 -13.81
N PHE A 300 2.25 -2.11 -13.22
CA PHE A 300 1.58 -1.11 -12.40
C PHE A 300 1.70 -1.46 -10.93
N ILE A 301 1.90 -0.43 -10.13
CA ILE A 301 2.01 -0.52 -8.68
C ILE A 301 0.69 0.02 -8.12
N PRO A 302 -0.12 -0.81 -7.46
CA PRO A 302 -1.35 -0.35 -6.84
C PRO A 302 -1.10 0.77 -5.83
N LYS A 303 -2.09 1.63 -5.58
CA LYS A 303 -2.01 2.67 -4.56
C LYS A 303 -1.55 2.05 -3.23
N SER A 304 -0.50 2.62 -2.67
CA SER A 304 0.25 2.09 -1.52
C SER A 304 -0.12 2.74 -0.19
N ASP A 305 -0.97 3.76 -0.24
CA ASP A 305 -1.43 4.51 0.91
C ASP A 305 -2.49 3.68 1.66
N TRP A 306 -2.51 3.81 2.99
CA TRP A 306 -3.60 3.35 3.86
C TRP A 306 -4.17 4.58 4.58
N PRO A 307 -4.79 5.51 3.82
CA PRO A 307 -5.07 6.87 4.28
C PRO A 307 -6.15 6.95 5.35
N THR A 308 -7.00 5.94 5.49
CA THR A 308 -8.15 5.99 6.40
C THR A 308 -8.21 4.74 7.29
N PHE A 309 -9.28 4.66 8.10
CA PHE A 309 -9.60 3.44 8.82
C PHE A 309 -9.70 2.25 7.86
N HIS A 310 -8.72 1.35 7.96
CA HIS A 310 -8.69 0.08 7.22
C HIS A 310 -8.55 0.24 5.70
N HIS A 311 -7.60 1.08 5.27
CA HIS A 311 -7.17 1.34 3.90
C HIS A 311 -8.02 2.42 3.25
N ASP A 312 -9.29 2.13 2.99
CA ASP A 312 -10.22 3.13 2.46
C ASP A 312 -11.62 2.98 3.06
N ASN A 313 -12.46 3.98 2.83
CA ASN A 313 -13.78 4.07 3.45
C ASN A 313 -14.83 3.15 2.80
N ARG A 314 -14.46 2.42 1.74
CA ARG A 314 -15.33 1.57 0.94
C ARG A 314 -15.01 0.08 1.12
N ARG A 315 -13.73 -0.26 1.27
CA ARG A 315 -13.13 -1.60 1.33
C ARG A 315 -12.26 -1.65 2.56
N THR A 316 -12.66 -2.43 3.56
CA THR A 316 -11.91 -2.43 4.82
C THR A 316 -10.94 -3.60 4.91
N GLY A 317 -9.66 -3.28 5.06
CA GLY A 317 -8.63 -4.20 5.51
C GLY A 317 -8.07 -5.08 4.41
N PHE A 318 -8.05 -4.65 3.15
CA PHE A 318 -7.44 -5.40 2.05
C PHE A 318 -6.43 -4.52 1.29
N THR A 319 -5.29 -5.09 0.90
CA THR A 319 -4.33 -4.43 0.00
C THR A 319 -3.67 -5.43 -0.94
N LEU A 320 -3.35 -4.96 -2.16
CA LEU A 320 -2.57 -5.69 -3.16
C LEU A 320 -1.06 -5.58 -2.94
N LEU A 321 -0.62 -4.82 -1.94
CA LEU A 321 0.78 -4.80 -1.55
C LEU A 321 1.20 -6.20 -1.08
N LYS A 322 2.37 -6.64 -1.57
CA LYS A 322 2.96 -7.94 -1.23
C LYS A 322 4.10 -7.78 -0.25
N GLY A 323 4.15 -8.64 0.76
CA GLY A 323 5.28 -8.78 1.66
C GLY A 323 6.35 -9.73 1.11
N ASP A 324 7.33 -10.04 1.96
CA ASP A 324 8.37 -11.05 1.73
C ASP A 324 8.58 -11.94 2.97
N GLU A 325 7.60 -11.94 3.88
CA GLU A 325 7.69 -12.53 5.21
C GLU A 325 7.31 -14.00 5.23
N THR A 326 8.30 -14.87 5.16
CA THR A 326 8.10 -16.33 5.15
C THR A 326 8.11 -16.96 6.55
N SER A 327 8.52 -16.25 7.60
CA SER A 327 8.56 -16.77 8.98
C SER A 327 8.80 -15.69 10.04
N SER A 328 8.45 -15.98 11.30
CA SER A 328 8.70 -15.09 12.44
C SER A 328 10.17 -14.74 12.70
N SER A 329 11.11 -15.53 12.19
CA SER A 329 12.54 -15.25 12.29
C SER A 329 13.05 -14.24 11.24
N ASN A 330 12.27 -13.97 10.19
CA ASN A 330 12.65 -13.07 9.11
C ASN A 330 12.22 -11.62 9.36
N THR A 331 11.29 -11.43 10.29
CA THR A 331 10.89 -10.13 10.80
C THR A 331 12.04 -9.38 11.61
N LYS A 332 12.71 -8.31 11.06
CA LYS A 332 13.22 -6.93 11.63
C LYS A 332 12.34 -5.65 12.06
N SER A 333 12.14 -5.32 13.34
CA SER A 333 11.15 -4.27 13.72
C SER A 333 11.81 -2.92 13.96
N ASP A 334 11.34 -1.85 13.32
CA ASP A 334 11.82 -0.49 13.61
C ASP A 334 10.96 0.14 14.70
N SER A 335 11.60 0.55 15.80
CA SER A 335 10.94 1.08 17.00
C SER A 335 11.29 2.55 17.19
N PHE A 336 10.30 3.45 17.28
CA PHE A 336 10.55 4.87 17.54
C PHE A 336 9.87 5.41 18.80
N VAL A 337 10.51 6.39 19.44
CA VAL A 337 9.97 7.07 20.60
C VAL A 337 9.31 8.39 20.24
N LEU A 338 8.00 8.51 20.48
CA LEU A 338 7.31 9.81 20.35
C LEU A 338 7.75 10.73 21.48
N THR A 339 8.20 11.91 21.10
CA THR A 339 8.69 12.95 21.99
C THR A 339 7.71 14.11 21.94
N GLY A 340 6.80 14.18 22.93
CA GLY A 340 5.81 15.25 22.98
C GLY A 340 4.67 14.96 23.96
N GLY A 341 4.74 15.57 25.15
CA GLY A 341 3.60 15.77 26.07
C GLY A 341 2.89 14.54 26.66
N ILE A 342 3.18 13.32 26.19
CA ILE A 342 2.60 12.08 26.70
C ILE A 342 3.38 11.62 27.93
N THR A 343 2.74 11.69 29.10
CA THR A 343 3.33 11.26 30.39
C THR A 343 2.75 9.95 30.91
N GLN A 344 1.78 9.37 30.20
CA GLN A 344 1.08 8.14 30.57
C GLN A 344 0.70 7.35 29.31
N ASP A 345 0.18 6.13 29.47
CA ASP A 345 -0.13 5.28 28.32
C ASP A 345 -1.32 5.77 27.50
N VAL A 346 -1.27 5.50 26.19
CA VAL A 346 -2.29 5.93 25.21
C VAL A 346 -2.69 4.79 24.29
N PHE A 347 -3.93 4.76 23.82
CA PHE A 347 -4.28 4.07 22.58
C PHE A 347 -3.79 4.93 21.41
N ALA A 348 -3.30 4.32 20.33
CA ALA A 348 -2.98 5.09 19.13
C ALA A 348 -3.43 4.36 17.87
N ARG A 349 -4.00 5.08 16.92
CA ARG A 349 -4.57 4.52 15.68
C ARG A 349 -3.80 5.06 14.48
N PRO A 350 -3.12 4.20 13.70
CA PRO A 350 -2.32 4.62 12.56
C PRO A 350 -3.14 4.75 11.26
N SER A 351 -2.75 5.73 10.45
CA SER A 351 -2.99 5.78 8.99
C SER A 351 -1.65 6.04 8.30
N ILE A 352 -1.53 5.62 7.04
CA ILE A 352 -0.27 5.70 6.28
C ILE A 352 -0.54 6.41 4.96
N ALA A 353 0.20 7.46 4.64
CA ALA A 353 0.16 8.09 3.32
C ALA A 353 1.40 8.96 3.13
N ASP A 354 1.79 9.20 1.88
CA ASP A 354 2.77 10.22 1.53
C ASP A 354 2.09 11.60 1.64
N LEU A 355 2.36 12.33 2.72
CA LEU A 355 1.74 13.62 3.02
C LEU A 355 2.45 14.78 2.32
N ASP A 356 3.77 14.68 2.14
CA ASP A 356 4.60 15.74 1.57
C ASP A 356 5.06 15.48 0.12
N ASN A 357 4.57 14.40 -0.49
CA ASN A 357 4.78 13.98 -1.87
C ASN A 357 6.26 13.72 -2.21
N ASN A 358 6.98 13.09 -1.28
CA ASN A 358 8.41 12.79 -1.41
C ASN A 358 8.71 11.33 -1.81
N GLY A 359 7.68 10.50 -1.95
CA GLY A 359 7.76 9.08 -2.28
C GLY A 359 8.01 8.15 -1.09
N VAL A 360 7.97 8.67 0.14
CA VAL A 360 7.99 7.91 1.41
C VAL A 360 6.68 8.17 2.15
N MET A 361 6.16 7.15 2.82
CA MET A 361 4.93 7.31 3.56
C MET A 361 5.18 7.83 4.98
N GLU A 362 4.37 8.78 5.42
CA GLU A 362 4.21 9.09 6.83
C GLU A 362 3.25 8.11 7.49
N ILE A 363 3.57 7.77 8.74
CA ILE A 363 2.66 7.11 9.67
C ILE A 363 2.07 8.20 10.57
N VAL A 364 0.77 8.44 10.43
CA VAL A 364 0.03 9.41 11.25
C VAL A 364 -0.72 8.69 12.35
N LEU A 365 -0.54 9.15 13.59
CA LEU A 365 -1.10 8.53 14.79
C LEU A 365 -2.01 9.51 15.52
N THR A 366 -3.28 9.18 15.68
CA THR A 366 -4.14 9.83 16.68
C THR A 366 -4.02 9.08 17.99
N THR A 367 -3.93 9.80 19.12
CA THR A 367 -3.84 9.18 20.44
C THR A 367 -5.09 9.41 21.28
N SER A 368 -5.37 8.46 22.18
CA SER A 368 -6.42 8.54 23.19
C SER A 368 -5.85 8.08 24.53
N LEU A 369 -6.13 8.79 25.62
CA LEU A 369 -5.59 8.46 26.94
C LEU A 369 -6.56 7.58 27.73
N SER A 370 -6.05 6.57 28.44
CA SER A 370 -6.88 5.80 29.37
C SER A 370 -7.16 6.60 30.65
N GLY A 371 -8.32 7.28 30.76
CA GLY A 371 -8.75 7.96 32.00
C GLY A 371 -9.62 9.21 31.79
N GLN A 372 -10.22 9.74 32.86
CA GLN A 372 -10.99 11.00 32.79
C GLN A 372 -10.05 12.22 32.83
N ASN A 373 -10.15 13.08 31.80
CA ASN A 373 -9.31 14.23 31.43
C ASN A 373 -8.25 13.89 30.37
N SER A 374 -8.67 13.91 29.10
CA SER A 374 -7.95 13.44 27.92
C SER A 374 -7.16 14.57 27.22
N ASP A 375 -5.86 14.58 27.51
CA ASP A 375 -4.83 15.40 26.85
C ASP A 375 -4.19 14.67 25.64
N SER A 376 -4.87 14.64 24.49
CA SER A 376 -4.40 13.85 23.33
C SER A 376 -3.53 14.63 22.34
N TYR A 377 -2.80 13.87 21.53
CA TYR A 377 -1.85 14.36 20.54
C TYR A 377 -2.06 13.66 19.20
N VAL A 378 -1.64 14.33 18.13
CA VAL A 378 -1.44 13.73 16.81
C VAL A 378 0.03 13.79 16.47
N PHE A 379 0.57 12.71 15.91
CA PHE A 379 1.96 12.61 15.50
C PHE A 379 2.05 12.18 14.05
N ALA A 380 3.07 12.67 13.34
CA ALA A 380 3.51 12.06 12.09
C ALA A 380 4.97 11.63 12.21
N VAL A 381 5.25 10.47 11.63
CA VAL A 381 6.54 9.81 11.69
C VAL A 381 6.91 9.30 10.30
N GLU A 382 8.17 9.46 9.92
CA GLU A 382 8.70 9.07 8.60
C GLU A 382 10.11 8.48 8.77
N LYS A 383 10.48 7.56 7.86
CA LYS A 383 11.88 7.11 7.72
C LYS A 383 12.55 7.86 6.56
N PRO A 384 13.58 8.70 6.81
CA PRO A 384 14.19 9.49 5.74
C PRO A 384 14.88 8.61 4.68
N ASN A 385 14.72 8.97 3.41
CA ASN A 385 15.30 8.29 2.23
C ASN A 385 16.85 8.43 2.07
N ASN A 386 17.56 9.08 2.99
CA ASN A 386 18.89 9.65 2.72
C ASN A 386 20.05 8.81 3.29
N ILE A 387 21.03 8.52 2.43
CA ILE A 387 22.11 7.52 2.62
C ILE A 387 23.09 7.82 3.78
N PHE A 388 22.97 9.00 4.38
CA PHE A 388 23.93 9.50 5.37
C PHE A 388 23.37 9.58 6.80
N ASP A 389 22.08 9.30 7.00
CA ASP A 389 21.38 9.28 8.31
C ASP A 389 20.25 8.22 8.25
N GLU A 390 20.60 7.01 7.78
CA GLU A 390 19.66 5.97 7.29
C GLU A 390 18.89 5.18 8.36
N GLN A 391 19.09 5.43 9.65
CA GLN A 391 18.78 4.38 10.66
C GLN A 391 17.76 4.74 11.72
N ALA A 392 17.07 5.88 11.63
CA ALA A 392 15.99 6.17 12.56
C ALA A 392 14.78 6.74 11.82
N THR A 393 13.68 5.99 11.85
CA THR A 393 12.33 6.51 11.76
C THR A 393 12.19 7.64 12.78
N LYS A 394 11.91 8.88 12.33
CA LYS A 394 11.90 10.09 13.17
C LYS A 394 10.51 10.70 13.22
N GLN A 395 10.12 11.19 14.40
CA GLN A 395 8.95 12.06 14.52
C GLN A 395 9.19 13.31 13.68
N LYS A 396 8.37 13.52 12.63
CA LYS A 396 8.40 14.74 11.82
C LYS A 396 7.83 15.90 12.62
N TRP A 397 6.67 15.68 13.23
CA TRP A 397 5.98 16.67 14.03
C TRP A 397 5.01 16.01 15.03
N SER A 398 4.60 16.81 16.02
CA SER A 398 3.49 16.48 16.92
C SER A 398 2.67 17.72 17.21
N ILE A 399 1.37 17.54 17.42
CA ILE A 399 0.47 18.63 17.79
C ILE A 399 -0.47 18.23 18.91
N HIS A 400 -0.63 19.13 19.86
CA HIS A 400 -1.50 18.96 21.02
C HIS A 400 -2.95 19.34 20.69
N ILE A 401 -3.90 18.44 20.92
CA ILE A 401 -5.32 18.65 20.63
C ILE A 401 -6.13 19.03 21.88
N GLY A 402 -5.82 18.43 23.04
CA GLY A 402 -6.45 18.75 24.33
C GLY A 402 -7.84 18.12 24.54
N TYR A 403 -8.23 17.14 23.71
CA TYR A 403 -9.45 16.34 23.83
C TYR A 403 -9.18 14.90 23.37
N ASP A 404 -10.04 13.95 23.74
CA ASP A 404 -9.89 12.54 23.36
C ASP A 404 -10.10 12.31 21.85
N ILE A 405 -9.28 11.44 21.26
CA ILE A 405 -9.38 11.03 19.85
C ILE A 405 -9.58 9.51 19.78
N GLU A 406 -10.84 9.06 19.79
CA GLU A 406 -11.19 7.64 19.75
C GLU A 406 -11.22 7.05 18.32
N VAL A 407 -10.94 7.86 17.29
CA VAL A 407 -11.03 7.49 15.86
C VAL A 407 -9.67 7.51 15.15
N THR A 408 -9.57 6.77 14.05
CA THR A 408 -8.40 6.79 13.14
C THR A 408 -8.40 8.07 12.32
N PRO A 409 -7.24 8.70 12.04
CA PRO A 409 -7.19 9.89 11.19
C PRO A 409 -7.43 9.54 9.72
N THR A 410 -7.97 10.48 8.96
CA THR A 410 -8.16 10.38 7.51
C THR A 410 -7.16 11.32 6.84
N LEU A 411 -6.38 10.78 5.91
CA LEU A 411 -5.29 11.47 5.20
C LEU A 411 -5.72 11.72 3.75
N ALA A 412 -5.99 12.96 3.39
CA ALA A 412 -6.46 13.30 2.05
C ALA A 412 -6.17 14.77 1.74
N ASN A 413 -6.00 15.05 0.45
CA ASN A 413 -5.92 16.42 -0.05
C ASN A 413 -7.30 17.07 -0.01
N VAL A 414 -7.47 18.18 0.70
CA VAL A 414 -8.77 18.89 0.81
C VAL A 414 -8.74 20.31 0.26
N ASP A 415 -7.58 20.87 -0.03
CA ASP A 415 -7.44 22.25 -0.51
C ASP A 415 -6.77 22.35 -1.89
N ASN A 416 -6.69 21.21 -2.60
CA ASN A 416 -6.20 21.07 -3.97
C ASN A 416 -4.74 21.51 -4.16
N ASP A 417 -3.93 21.38 -3.10
CA ASP A 417 -2.48 21.49 -3.19
C ASP A 417 -1.82 20.09 -3.35
N PRO A 418 -0.52 19.94 -3.63
CA PRO A 418 0.07 18.62 -3.86
C PRO A 418 0.28 17.79 -2.58
N TYR A 419 -0.11 18.30 -1.40
CA TYR A 419 0.10 17.70 -0.09
C TYR A 419 -1.22 17.15 0.46
N LYS A 420 -1.14 16.25 1.45
CA LYS A 420 -2.32 15.68 2.10
C LYS A 420 -2.49 16.24 3.51
N GLU A 421 -3.74 16.53 3.88
CA GLU A 421 -4.13 17.01 5.20
C GLU A 421 -4.54 15.85 6.12
N VAL A 422 -4.67 16.15 7.41
CA VAL A 422 -5.09 15.17 8.43
C VAL A 422 -6.39 15.59 9.09
N PHE A 423 -7.43 14.76 8.99
CA PHE A 423 -8.74 15.00 9.63
C PHE A 423 -9.11 13.92 10.64
N PHE A 424 -9.75 14.33 11.74
CA PHE A 424 -10.27 13.41 12.75
C PHE A 424 -11.40 14.04 13.57
N GLY A 425 -12.28 13.19 14.08
CA GLY A 425 -13.37 13.53 14.99
C GLY A 425 -12.96 13.49 16.46
N LEU A 426 -13.64 14.29 17.29
CA LEU A 426 -13.46 14.37 18.74
C LEU A 426 -14.73 13.99 19.49
N ASP A 427 -14.54 13.50 20.71
CA ASP A 427 -15.61 13.09 21.63
C ASP A 427 -16.53 14.24 22.09
N ASN A 428 -16.09 15.48 21.91
CA ASN A 428 -16.79 16.69 22.31
C ASN A 428 -17.69 17.28 21.19
N GLY A 429 -17.81 16.59 20.05
CA GLY A 429 -18.61 17.03 18.90
C GLY A 429 -17.87 17.94 17.93
N GLN A 430 -16.54 17.89 17.92
CA GLN A 430 -15.73 18.68 17.00
C GLN A 430 -15.03 17.81 15.96
N VAL A 431 -14.92 18.32 14.74
CA VAL A 431 -13.96 17.85 13.72
C VAL A 431 -12.80 18.82 13.68
N ILE A 432 -11.59 18.30 13.54
CA ILE A 432 -10.37 19.10 13.37
C ILE A 432 -9.66 18.66 12.09
N GLY A 433 -9.21 19.64 11.29
CA GLY A 433 -8.35 19.45 10.13
C GLY A 433 -6.98 20.10 10.35
N LEU A 434 -5.92 19.37 10.04
CA LEU A 434 -4.54 19.82 10.14
C LEU A 434 -3.93 20.00 8.75
N ASP A 435 -3.26 21.12 8.55
CA ASP A 435 -2.41 21.39 7.38
C ASP A 435 -0.99 20.92 7.69
N THR A 436 -0.44 20.09 6.82
CA THR A 436 0.85 19.39 6.99
C THR A 436 2.05 20.16 6.42
N GLY A 437 1.82 21.33 5.81
CA GLY A 437 2.86 22.25 5.37
C GLY A 437 3.77 21.70 4.26
N LYS A 438 4.23 22.60 3.37
CA LYS A 438 5.05 22.21 2.21
C LYS A 438 6.42 21.58 2.55
N ASP A 439 6.86 21.73 3.79
CA ASP A 439 8.16 21.24 4.26
C ASP A 439 8.09 19.87 4.95
N GLY A 440 6.87 19.30 5.07
CA GLY A 440 6.60 18.03 5.76
C GLY A 440 6.93 18.04 7.26
N LYS A 441 7.32 19.19 7.82
CA LYS A 441 7.86 19.33 9.18
C LYS A 441 7.06 20.27 10.06
N THR A 442 6.23 21.11 9.46
CA THR A 442 5.35 22.04 10.17
C THR A 442 3.91 21.55 10.11
N VAL A 443 3.19 21.64 11.21
CA VAL A 443 1.77 21.26 11.26
C VAL A 443 0.98 22.34 11.99
N SER A 444 -0.23 22.64 11.50
CA SER A 444 -1.10 23.60 12.16
C SER A 444 -2.57 23.19 12.09
N LYS A 445 -3.34 23.54 13.14
CA LYS A 445 -4.81 23.41 13.11
C LYS A 445 -5.35 24.47 12.15
N LYS A 446 -5.76 24.06 10.95
CA LYS A 446 -6.25 24.98 9.92
C LYS A 446 -7.77 25.00 9.86
N TRP A 447 -8.42 23.85 10.07
CA TRP A 447 -9.88 23.74 10.00
C TRP A 447 -10.51 23.16 11.25
N TYR A 448 -11.76 23.54 11.50
CA TYR A 448 -12.58 22.92 12.53
C TYR A 448 -14.08 22.99 12.18
N TYR A 449 -14.88 22.10 12.77
CA TYR A 449 -16.34 22.24 12.81
C TYR A 449 -16.84 21.80 14.17
N THR A 450 -17.90 22.41 14.68
CA THR A 450 -18.51 22.01 15.96
C THR A 450 -20.00 21.76 15.78
N VAL A 451 -20.46 20.54 16.06
CA VAL A 451 -21.88 20.20 15.94
C VAL A 451 -22.73 20.91 17.02
N ASP A 452 -24.01 21.08 16.70
CA ASP A 452 -24.99 21.66 17.61
C ASP A 452 -25.11 20.84 18.90
N SER A 453 -25.35 21.53 20.02
CA SER A 453 -25.68 20.84 21.26
C SER A 453 -27.14 20.38 21.25
N LYS A 454 -27.35 19.08 21.49
CA LYS A 454 -28.64 18.42 21.60
C LYS A 454 -28.87 18.05 23.06
N SER A 455 -29.87 18.65 23.70
CA SER A 455 -30.22 18.41 25.11
C SER A 455 -29.05 18.62 26.10
N GLY A 456 -28.19 19.61 25.83
CA GLY A 456 -27.04 19.95 26.69
C GLY A 456 -25.78 19.10 26.48
N TYR A 457 -25.81 18.19 25.50
CA TYR A 457 -24.67 17.36 25.11
C TYR A 457 -24.34 17.56 23.64
N ARG A 458 -23.15 17.16 23.20
CA ARG A 458 -22.77 17.05 21.78
C ARG A 458 -22.42 15.60 21.46
N GLY A 459 -22.71 15.13 20.26
CA GLY A 459 -22.41 13.76 19.86
C GLY A 459 -20.91 13.52 19.79
N ARG A 460 -20.50 12.27 19.97
CA ARG A 460 -19.16 11.85 19.56
C ARG A 460 -19.12 11.86 18.04
N ILE A 461 -18.02 12.33 17.47
CA ILE A 461 -17.88 12.37 16.01
C ILE A 461 -17.32 11.04 15.50
N SER A 462 -17.93 10.51 14.44
CA SER A 462 -17.47 9.31 13.75
C SER A 462 -16.08 9.48 13.15
N THR A 463 -15.49 8.38 12.66
CA THR A 463 -14.38 8.48 11.71
C THR A 463 -14.83 9.35 10.52
N VAL A 464 -13.92 10.24 10.07
CA VAL A 464 -14.19 11.21 9.01
C VAL A 464 -13.95 10.56 7.64
N THR A 465 -14.84 10.80 6.69
CA THR A 465 -14.72 10.39 5.29
C THR A 465 -14.43 11.62 4.45
N ILE A 466 -13.47 11.54 3.53
CA ILE A 466 -13.12 12.63 2.61
C ILE A 466 -13.25 12.11 1.19
N ALA A 467 -14.11 12.73 0.40
CA ALA A 467 -14.35 12.39 -1.00
C ALA A 467 -15.11 13.52 -1.70
N ASP A 468 -14.83 13.73 -2.97
CA ASP A 468 -15.63 14.55 -3.89
C ASP A 468 -16.94 13.82 -4.20
N VAL A 469 -18.01 14.21 -3.51
CA VAL A 469 -19.33 13.55 -3.59
C VAL A 469 -20.33 14.30 -4.46
N ASP A 470 -20.11 15.59 -4.70
CA ASP A 470 -20.92 16.36 -5.65
C ASP A 470 -20.22 16.59 -7.00
N LEU A 471 -19.02 16.03 -7.16
CA LEU A 471 -18.27 16.08 -8.39
C LEU A 471 -18.00 17.53 -8.82
N ASP A 472 -17.54 18.37 -7.88
CA ASP A 472 -17.13 19.76 -8.15
C ASP A 472 -15.60 19.94 -8.28
N GLY A 473 -14.83 18.87 -8.01
CA GLY A 473 -13.38 18.85 -8.07
C GLY A 473 -12.72 19.21 -6.74
N LYS A 474 -13.49 19.27 -5.66
CA LYS A 474 -13.03 19.42 -4.29
C LYS A 474 -13.57 18.26 -3.46
N ASN A 475 -12.81 17.89 -2.44
CA ASN A 475 -13.26 16.83 -1.55
C ASN A 475 -14.10 17.41 -0.41
N GLU A 476 -15.30 16.87 -0.21
CA GLU A 476 -16.12 17.13 0.97
C GLU A 476 -15.60 16.35 2.17
N ILE A 477 -15.81 16.91 3.35
CA ILE A 477 -15.53 16.30 4.65
C ILE A 477 -16.86 15.84 5.25
N ILE A 478 -17.01 14.51 5.35
CA ILE A 478 -18.24 13.82 5.73
C ILE A 478 -18.05 13.14 7.08
N PHE A 479 -18.96 13.36 8.01
CA PHE A 479 -18.93 12.74 9.34
C PHE A 479 -20.32 12.72 9.96
N SER A 480 -20.47 11.97 11.04
CA SER A 480 -21.73 11.90 11.77
C SER A 480 -21.53 12.07 13.27
N ASP A 481 -22.60 12.48 13.97
CA ASP A 481 -22.61 12.62 15.41
C ASP A 481 -23.48 11.56 16.10
N ALA A 482 -22.91 10.88 17.09
CA ALA A 482 -23.55 9.74 17.72
C ALA A 482 -23.57 9.84 19.26
N ARG A 483 -24.65 9.35 19.85
CA ARG A 483 -24.70 8.95 21.27
C ARG A 483 -25.64 7.77 21.41
N ASN A 484 -25.16 6.68 21.99
CA ASN A 484 -25.99 5.51 22.28
C ASN A 484 -26.91 5.72 23.51
N ILE A 485 -27.81 6.70 23.42
CA ILE A 485 -28.83 7.03 24.42
C ILE A 485 -30.19 7.17 23.75
N ASP A 486 -31.25 6.82 24.47
CA ASP A 486 -32.60 6.94 23.95
C ASP A 486 -32.97 8.41 23.66
N GLY A 487 -33.63 8.65 22.52
CA GLY A 487 -34.03 9.99 22.07
C GLY A 487 -32.91 10.86 21.48
N TRP A 488 -31.67 10.36 21.33
CA TRP A 488 -30.66 11.07 20.54
C TRP A 488 -31.08 11.14 19.07
N ASN A 489 -30.90 12.31 18.45
CA ASN A 489 -31.15 12.54 17.03
C ASN A 489 -29.82 12.87 16.34
N GLY A 490 -29.03 11.83 16.05
CA GLY A 490 -27.78 11.94 15.32
C GLY A 490 -28.00 12.39 13.88
N GLU A 491 -27.04 13.13 13.35
CA GLU A 491 -27.05 13.66 11.99
C GLU A 491 -25.75 13.25 11.27
N VAL A 492 -25.83 13.10 9.95
CA VAL A 492 -24.67 13.13 9.05
C VAL A 492 -24.50 14.54 8.52
N TYR A 493 -23.26 14.99 8.35
CA TYR A 493 -22.87 16.32 7.89
C TYR A 493 -21.97 16.18 6.67
N ILE A 494 -22.20 17.03 5.68
CA ILE A 494 -21.35 17.23 4.51
C ILE A 494 -20.83 18.66 4.60
N THR A 495 -19.51 18.81 4.61
CA THR A 495 -18.87 20.10 4.84
C THR A 495 -17.71 20.33 3.90
N ASN A 496 -17.44 21.60 3.58
CA ASN A 496 -16.32 21.99 2.73
C ASN A 496 -15.27 22.80 3.47
N ALA A 497 -14.01 22.56 3.13
CA ALA A 497 -12.86 23.25 3.69
C ALA A 497 -12.62 24.60 2.98
N PRO A 498 -12.71 25.75 3.68
CA PRO A 498 -12.30 27.03 3.10
C PRO A 498 -10.78 27.05 2.87
N GLU A 499 -10.31 27.46 1.69
CA GLU A 499 -8.88 27.58 1.35
C GLU A 499 -8.07 28.37 2.40
N ALA A 500 -8.67 29.44 2.93
CA ALA A 500 -8.01 30.30 3.93
C ALA A 500 -7.91 29.68 5.35
N GLY A 501 -8.45 28.48 5.56
CA GLY A 501 -8.67 27.91 6.89
C GLY A 501 -9.89 28.50 7.60
N GLY A 502 -10.19 27.97 8.79
CA GLY A 502 -11.28 28.40 9.66
C GLY A 502 -12.36 27.34 9.86
N GLU A 503 -13.57 27.80 10.19
CA GLU A 503 -14.72 26.91 10.36
C GLU A 503 -15.12 26.27 9.02
N LEU A 504 -15.30 24.95 8.98
CA LEU A 504 -15.80 24.25 7.80
C LEU A 504 -17.19 24.77 7.44
N LYS A 505 -17.47 24.91 6.14
CA LYS A 505 -18.77 25.33 5.66
C LYS A 505 -19.70 24.13 5.63
N LEU A 506 -20.84 24.21 6.31
CA LEU A 506 -21.87 23.20 6.20
C LEU A 506 -22.60 23.35 4.86
N GLU A 507 -22.54 22.31 4.04
CA GLU A 507 -23.26 22.25 2.76
C GLU A 507 -24.62 21.57 2.96
N ALA A 508 -24.63 20.39 3.58
CA ALA A 508 -25.85 19.66 3.88
C ALA A 508 -25.75 18.82 5.15
N LYS A 509 -26.91 18.47 5.72
CA LYS A 509 -27.02 17.48 6.81
C LYS A 509 -28.36 16.77 6.81
N ALA A 510 -28.38 15.55 7.33
CA ALA A 510 -29.60 14.74 7.44
C ALA A 510 -29.62 13.90 8.72
N GLY A 511 -30.82 13.59 9.22
CA GLY A 511 -30.99 12.77 10.43
C GLY A 511 -30.80 11.27 10.16
N ILE A 512 -30.06 10.61 11.03
CA ILE A 512 -29.66 9.17 10.93
C ILE A 512 -30.02 8.40 12.21
N GLY A 513 -31.11 8.79 12.88
CA GLY A 513 -31.58 8.14 14.10
C GLY A 513 -30.65 8.43 15.28
N VAL A 514 -30.03 7.40 15.87
CA VAL A 514 -29.19 7.52 17.08
C VAL A 514 -27.72 7.86 16.74
N GLY A 515 -27.41 8.00 15.44
CA GLY A 515 -26.05 8.17 14.93
C GLY A 515 -25.23 6.88 14.97
N GLY A 516 -24.01 6.93 14.46
CA GLY A 516 -23.01 5.86 14.53
C GLY A 516 -21.59 6.42 14.55
N GLU A 517 -20.62 5.62 14.97
CA GLU A 517 -19.21 6.05 15.06
C GLU A 517 -18.36 5.53 13.88
N GLY A 518 -18.90 4.63 13.04
CA GLY A 518 -18.25 4.12 11.83
C GLY A 518 -18.07 5.19 10.76
N ALA A 519 -17.07 5.02 9.89
CA ALA A 519 -16.89 5.91 8.74
C ALA A 519 -18.04 5.73 7.74
N ALA A 520 -18.40 6.80 7.03
CA ALA A 520 -19.31 6.70 5.89
C ALA A 520 -18.57 6.12 4.69
N SER A 521 -19.22 5.27 3.92
CA SER A 521 -18.67 4.72 2.67
C SER A 521 -19.21 5.48 1.48
N ILE A 522 -18.38 5.66 0.46
CA ILE A 522 -18.70 6.44 -0.75
C ILE A 522 -18.59 5.51 -1.95
N ALA A 523 -19.64 5.47 -2.76
CA ALA A 523 -19.70 4.67 -3.98
C ALA A 523 -20.86 5.14 -4.84
N ASN A 524 -20.65 5.30 -6.15
CA ASN A 524 -21.77 5.38 -7.08
C ASN A 524 -22.42 3.99 -7.19
N ILE A 525 -23.61 3.85 -6.62
CA ILE A 525 -24.36 2.59 -6.56
C ILE A 525 -25.56 2.58 -7.51
N ASP A 526 -25.74 3.64 -8.30
CA ASP A 526 -26.81 3.71 -9.28
C ASP A 526 -26.28 4.14 -10.67
N SER A 527 -27.14 4.74 -11.49
CA SER A 527 -26.80 5.12 -12.87
C SER A 527 -26.67 6.63 -13.07
N ASP A 528 -26.73 7.41 -11.99
CA ASP A 528 -26.39 8.82 -12.05
C ASP A 528 -24.89 9.03 -11.90
N ASP A 529 -24.46 10.30 -11.87
CA ASP A 529 -23.05 10.62 -11.81
C ASP A 529 -22.54 10.82 -10.38
N ASN A 530 -23.41 11.04 -9.38
CA ASN A 530 -22.98 11.43 -8.04
C ASN A 530 -22.83 10.18 -7.16
N PRO A 531 -21.70 9.97 -6.48
CA PRO A 531 -21.57 8.83 -5.61
C PRO A 531 -22.44 8.95 -4.35
N GLU A 532 -23.12 7.86 -3.98
CA GLU A 532 -23.89 7.80 -2.74
C GLU A 532 -23.02 7.80 -1.49
N ILE A 533 -23.64 8.29 -0.42
CA ILE A 533 -23.09 8.34 0.93
C ILE A 533 -23.81 7.29 1.79
N ILE A 534 -23.10 6.23 2.14
CA ILE A 534 -23.59 5.11 2.96
C ILE A 534 -23.15 5.31 4.41
N VAL A 535 -24.10 5.62 5.29
CA VAL A 535 -23.84 6.01 6.67
C VAL A 535 -24.24 4.88 7.64
N PRO A 536 -23.28 4.26 8.36
CA PRO A 536 -23.60 3.33 9.43
C PRO A 536 -24.17 4.10 10.63
N SER A 537 -25.30 3.63 11.16
CA SER A 537 -25.81 4.03 12.47
C SER A 537 -25.78 2.85 13.44
N TYR A 538 -25.88 3.13 14.74
CA TYR A 538 -26.04 2.10 15.76
C TYR A 538 -27.29 1.24 15.61
N TYR A 539 -28.21 1.50 14.68
CA TYR A 539 -29.40 0.67 14.51
C TYR A 539 -29.74 0.37 13.05
N GLY A 540 -28.79 0.49 12.13
CA GLY A 540 -29.02 0.23 10.71
C GLY A 540 -28.20 1.14 9.82
N VAL A 541 -28.41 1.02 8.52
CA VAL A 541 -27.72 1.81 7.49
C VAL A 541 -28.66 2.84 6.89
N TYR A 542 -28.11 4.02 6.55
CA TYR A 542 -28.79 5.07 5.80
C TYR A 542 -28.01 5.34 4.53
N VAL A 543 -28.69 5.34 3.38
CA VAL A 543 -28.07 5.64 2.08
C VAL A 543 -28.64 6.96 1.57
N PHE A 544 -27.74 7.86 1.21
CA PHE A 544 -28.06 9.18 0.69
C PHE A 544 -27.41 9.42 -0.66
N ASP A 545 -28.07 10.22 -1.47
CA ASP A 545 -27.56 10.82 -2.71
C ASP A 545 -27.41 12.33 -2.47
N TYR A 546 -26.37 12.93 -3.03
CA TYR A 546 -26.02 14.34 -2.87
C TYR A 546 -25.58 14.96 -4.20
N ASP A 547 -26.32 15.96 -4.65
CA ASP A 547 -26.09 16.63 -5.94
C ASP A 547 -25.37 17.99 -5.83
N GLY A 548 -24.68 18.24 -4.71
CA GLY A 548 -24.07 19.54 -4.39
C GLY A 548 -25.05 20.57 -3.82
N SER A 549 -26.35 20.26 -3.79
CA SER A 549 -27.38 21.17 -3.27
C SER A 549 -28.34 20.49 -2.29
N THR A 550 -28.67 19.23 -2.55
CA THR A 550 -29.74 18.50 -1.90
C THR A 550 -29.21 17.15 -1.44
N LEU A 551 -29.23 16.93 -0.13
CA LEU A 551 -28.97 15.61 0.45
C LEU A 551 -30.27 14.82 0.56
N SER A 552 -30.47 13.87 -0.36
CA SER A 552 -31.69 13.08 -0.49
C SER A 552 -31.48 11.68 0.10
N LYS A 553 -32.41 11.23 0.96
CA LYS A 553 -32.34 9.86 1.50
C LYS A 553 -32.94 8.89 0.50
N LYS A 554 -32.14 7.97 -0.03
CA LYS A 554 -32.62 6.90 -0.92
C LYS A 554 -33.37 5.84 -0.12
N TRP A 555 -32.72 5.24 0.88
CA TRP A 555 -33.35 4.28 1.76
C TRP A 555 -32.63 4.18 3.11
N SER A 556 -33.26 3.50 4.07
CA SER A 556 -32.65 3.17 5.36
C SER A 556 -33.25 1.89 5.93
N ASN A 557 -32.50 1.16 6.74
CA ASN A 557 -32.98 -0.06 7.41
C ASN A 557 -32.88 0.04 8.94
N SER A 558 -33.22 -1.06 9.62
CA SER A 558 -33.18 -1.15 11.08
C SER A 558 -32.58 -2.46 11.61
N ASP A 559 -31.53 -2.97 10.95
CA ASP A 559 -31.08 -4.37 11.10
C ASP A 559 -30.48 -4.74 12.46
N GLY A 560 -30.00 -3.75 13.20
CA GLY A 560 -29.39 -3.96 14.50
C GLY A 560 -28.16 -3.08 14.71
N ARG A 561 -27.40 -3.40 15.75
CA ARG A 561 -26.27 -2.58 16.18
C ARG A 561 -25.05 -2.76 15.30
N ILE A 562 -24.72 -1.71 14.55
CA ILE A 562 -23.48 -1.59 13.78
C ILE A 562 -22.53 -0.70 14.58
N ASP A 563 -21.32 -1.20 14.84
CA ASP A 563 -20.30 -0.48 15.62
C ASP A 563 -19.18 0.12 14.75
N ASN A 564 -19.11 -0.24 13.46
CA ASN A 564 -18.06 0.22 12.55
C ASN A 564 -18.64 0.56 11.16
N SER A 565 -17.77 0.71 10.16
CA SER A 565 -18.13 1.07 8.78
C SER A 565 -18.95 -0.02 8.07
N VAL A 566 -19.57 0.36 6.96
CA VAL A 566 -20.14 -0.57 5.97
C VAL A 566 -19.09 -0.83 4.90
N VAL A 567 -19.06 -2.02 4.31
CA VAL A 567 -18.23 -2.32 3.14
C VAL A 567 -19.11 -2.23 1.90
N VAL A 568 -18.63 -1.63 0.82
CA VAL A 568 -19.32 -1.57 -0.48
C VAL A 568 -18.50 -2.35 -1.50
N TYR A 569 -19.01 -3.48 -1.95
CA TYR A 569 -18.26 -4.43 -2.78
C TYR A 569 -19.23 -5.17 -3.73
N ASP A 570 -18.85 -5.34 -4.99
CA ASP A 570 -19.55 -6.22 -5.95
C ASP A 570 -19.08 -7.66 -5.69
N TYR A 571 -19.76 -8.38 -4.81
CA TYR A 571 -19.23 -9.65 -4.30
C TYR A 571 -19.66 -10.84 -5.15
N ASP A 572 -20.82 -10.75 -5.79
CA ASP A 572 -21.36 -11.82 -6.64
C ASP A 572 -21.06 -11.60 -8.13
N ARG A 573 -20.37 -10.50 -8.46
CA ARG A 573 -19.86 -10.13 -9.79
C ARG A 573 -20.98 -9.91 -10.80
N ASP A 574 -22.10 -9.36 -10.34
CA ASP A 574 -23.22 -9.00 -11.22
C ASP A 574 -23.13 -7.57 -11.77
N ASN A 575 -22.04 -6.85 -11.46
CA ASN A 575 -21.80 -5.44 -11.73
C ASN A 575 -22.73 -4.48 -10.98
N LYS A 576 -23.31 -4.91 -9.85
CA LYS A 576 -23.92 -4.03 -8.85
C LYS A 576 -23.13 -4.12 -7.57
N TYR A 577 -23.34 -3.13 -6.72
CA TYR A 577 -22.70 -3.09 -5.43
C TYR A 577 -23.61 -3.63 -4.35
N GLU A 578 -23.01 -4.33 -3.40
CA GLU A 578 -23.67 -4.73 -2.16
C GLU A 578 -23.06 -4.02 -0.97
N LEU A 579 -23.90 -3.80 0.04
CA LEU A 579 -23.53 -3.33 1.36
C LEU A 579 -23.34 -4.51 2.28
N ILE A 580 -22.12 -4.64 2.81
CA ILE A 580 -21.72 -5.74 3.69
C ILE A 580 -21.34 -5.18 5.05
N TYR A 581 -22.05 -5.62 6.10
CA TYR A 581 -21.81 -5.15 7.46
C TYR A 581 -22.30 -6.14 8.49
N SER A 582 -21.71 -6.05 9.68
CA SER A 582 -22.04 -6.94 10.79
C SER A 582 -22.76 -6.22 11.92
N THR A 583 -23.85 -6.82 12.39
CA THR A 583 -24.58 -6.38 13.57
C THR A 583 -24.18 -7.19 14.80
N SER A 584 -24.23 -6.56 15.98
CA SER A 584 -23.83 -7.19 17.24
C SER A 584 -24.96 -7.19 18.25
N SER A 585 -25.01 -8.21 19.09
CA SER A 585 -25.91 -8.27 20.26
C SER A 585 -25.41 -7.47 21.47
N ALA A 586 -24.24 -6.82 21.37
CA ALA A 586 -23.66 -6.08 22.49
C ALA A 586 -24.37 -4.73 22.72
N VAL A 587 -24.68 -4.40 23.98
CA VAL A 587 -25.16 -3.06 24.41
C VAL A 587 -26.30 -2.50 23.53
N CYS A 588 -27.43 -3.21 23.47
CA CYS A 588 -28.62 -2.79 22.73
C CYS A 588 -29.50 -1.86 23.61
N LEU A 589 -29.99 -0.73 23.07
CA LEU A 589 -30.97 0.11 23.78
C LEU A 589 -32.25 -0.68 24.05
N ALA A 590 -32.94 -0.35 25.15
CA ALA A 590 -34.17 -1.02 25.54
C ALA A 590 -35.23 -0.94 24.42
N GLY A 591 -35.88 -2.08 24.13
CA GLY A 591 -36.89 -2.17 23.07
C GLY A 591 -36.31 -2.35 21.65
N ARG A 592 -34.98 -2.39 21.48
CA ARG A 592 -34.34 -2.76 20.22
C ARG A 592 -34.00 -4.26 20.20
N THR A 593 -33.99 -4.85 19.01
CA THR A 593 -33.53 -6.23 18.79
C THR A 593 -32.19 -6.20 18.08
N CYS A 594 -31.12 -6.59 18.77
CA CYS A 594 -29.77 -6.63 18.21
C CYS A 594 -29.29 -8.09 18.20
N LEU A 595 -29.01 -8.62 17.01
CA LEU A 595 -28.56 -9.99 16.79
C LEU A 595 -27.17 -10.00 16.15
N ASN A 596 -26.42 -11.08 16.38
CA ASN A 596 -25.13 -11.31 15.77
C ASN A 596 -25.33 -11.84 14.34
N ARG A 597 -25.13 -10.97 13.35
CA ARG A 597 -25.41 -11.28 11.94
C ARG A 597 -24.46 -10.50 11.04
N THR A 598 -24.19 -11.06 9.87
CA THR A 598 -23.62 -10.32 8.75
C THR A 598 -24.68 -10.21 7.67
N TYR A 599 -24.96 -8.98 7.25
CA TYR A 599 -25.89 -8.69 6.16
C TYR A 599 -25.09 -8.41 4.90
N MET A 600 -25.58 -8.96 3.79
CA MET A 600 -25.29 -8.54 2.43
C MET A 600 -26.58 -7.99 1.83
N ARG A 601 -26.53 -6.78 1.29
CA ARG A 601 -27.70 -6.10 0.72
C ARG A 601 -27.36 -5.44 -0.60
N ASP A 602 -28.13 -5.66 -1.64
CA ASP A 602 -28.14 -4.80 -2.84
C ASP A 602 -28.13 -3.33 -2.42
N ALA A 603 -27.10 -2.60 -2.83
CA ALA A 603 -26.87 -1.25 -2.34
C ALA A 603 -27.93 -0.27 -2.82
N LEU A 604 -28.47 -0.49 -4.03
CA LEU A 604 -29.47 0.37 -4.65
C LEU A 604 -30.83 0.31 -3.94
N THR A 605 -31.29 -0.89 -3.63
CA THR A 605 -32.64 -1.18 -3.14
C THR A 605 -32.69 -1.46 -1.64
N GLY A 606 -31.56 -1.84 -1.05
CA GLY A 606 -31.46 -2.26 0.35
C GLY A 606 -32.09 -3.63 0.64
N ASN A 607 -32.45 -4.41 -0.39
CA ASN A 607 -32.97 -5.76 -0.23
C ASN A 607 -31.88 -6.72 0.25
N ASN A 608 -32.24 -7.89 0.79
CA ASN A 608 -31.25 -8.91 1.13
C ASN A 608 -30.77 -9.62 -0.13
N GLU A 609 -29.47 -9.84 -0.20
CA GLU A 609 -28.92 -10.82 -1.15
C GLU A 609 -29.27 -12.26 -0.79
N ALA A 610 -29.02 -13.16 -1.73
CA ALA A 610 -29.04 -14.59 -1.47
C ALA A 610 -28.18 -14.93 -0.23
N ASN A 611 -28.70 -15.80 0.63
CA ASN A 611 -28.05 -16.26 1.87
C ASN A 611 -27.77 -15.18 2.93
N SER A 612 -28.28 -13.96 2.74
CA SER A 612 -28.24 -12.88 3.73
C SER A 612 -29.49 -12.87 4.64
N PRO A 613 -29.34 -12.68 5.97
CA PRO A 613 -28.09 -12.54 6.70
C PRO A 613 -27.48 -13.88 7.11
N ILE A 614 -26.14 -13.92 7.14
CA ILE A 614 -25.39 -14.99 7.81
C ILE A 614 -25.55 -14.81 9.31
N SER A 615 -26.00 -15.85 10.02
CA SER A 615 -26.24 -15.82 11.47
C SER A 615 -25.27 -16.73 12.21
N TYR A 616 -24.71 -16.24 13.30
CA TYR A 616 -23.72 -16.98 14.11
C TYR A 616 -23.81 -16.63 15.60
N ASN A 617 -23.24 -17.49 16.44
CA ASN A 617 -23.32 -17.36 17.91
C ASN A 617 -22.14 -16.56 18.51
N TYR A 618 -21.46 -15.76 17.70
CA TYR A 618 -20.30 -14.96 18.10
C TYR A 618 -20.61 -13.47 18.09
N VAL A 619 -20.04 -12.71 19.01
CA VAL A 619 -20.17 -11.26 19.06
C VAL A 619 -19.08 -10.63 18.20
N THR A 620 -19.46 -10.10 17.05
CA THR A 620 -18.58 -9.30 16.19
C THR A 620 -18.89 -7.82 16.37
N ARG A 621 -17.85 -6.99 16.42
CA ARG A 621 -17.94 -5.52 16.48
C ARG A 621 -16.80 -4.92 15.68
N VAL A 622 -16.67 -5.39 14.43
CA VAL A 622 -15.60 -5.00 13.51
C VAL A 622 -16.17 -4.73 12.13
N THR A 623 -15.44 -3.98 11.30
CA THR A 623 -15.75 -3.96 9.86
C THR A 623 -15.14 -5.19 9.19
N PRO A 624 -15.92 -6.03 8.50
CA PRO A 624 -15.37 -7.26 7.94
C PRO A 624 -14.29 -7.01 6.86
N ALA A 625 -13.29 -7.88 6.78
CA ALA A 625 -12.35 -7.88 5.65
C ALA A 625 -12.84 -8.86 4.58
N ILE A 626 -12.71 -8.49 3.30
CA ILE A 626 -13.23 -9.26 2.17
C ILE A 626 -12.12 -9.44 1.14
N ALA A 627 -11.91 -10.68 0.71
CA ALA A 627 -11.03 -11.03 -0.40
C ALA A 627 -11.37 -12.44 -0.88
N ASN A 628 -10.90 -12.80 -2.08
CA ASN A 628 -10.87 -14.19 -2.48
C ASN A 628 -9.66 -14.88 -1.83
N LEU A 629 -9.90 -15.77 -0.87
CA LEU A 629 -8.83 -16.47 -0.16
C LEU A 629 -8.44 -17.76 -0.87
N ASP A 630 -9.31 -18.38 -1.65
CA ASP A 630 -9.03 -19.68 -2.25
C ASP A 630 -9.03 -19.66 -3.79
N SER A 631 -9.26 -20.80 -4.43
CA SER A 631 -9.15 -20.95 -5.89
C SER A 631 -10.50 -20.88 -6.59
N ASP A 632 -11.60 -20.85 -5.84
CA ASP A 632 -12.93 -20.65 -6.41
C ASP A 632 -13.20 -19.15 -6.62
N PRO A 633 -14.16 -18.74 -7.46
CA PRO A 633 -14.39 -17.32 -7.74
C PRO A 633 -15.22 -16.60 -6.65
N ASN A 634 -15.69 -17.28 -5.61
CA ASN A 634 -16.45 -16.65 -4.54
C ASN A 634 -15.50 -15.83 -3.65
N LEU A 635 -16.09 -14.92 -2.88
CA LEU A 635 -15.34 -14.09 -1.96
C LEU A 635 -15.62 -14.51 -0.53
N GLU A 636 -14.57 -14.49 0.28
CA GLU A 636 -14.64 -14.80 1.69
C GLU A 636 -14.65 -13.53 2.52
N ILE A 637 -15.45 -13.57 3.59
CA ILE A 637 -15.47 -12.56 4.63
C ILE A 637 -14.75 -13.07 5.87
N VAL A 638 -13.79 -12.28 6.37
CA VAL A 638 -13.01 -12.57 7.58
C VAL A 638 -13.34 -11.58 8.68
N MET A 639 -13.60 -12.09 9.89
CA MET A 639 -13.98 -11.28 11.04
C MET A 639 -13.38 -11.79 12.34
N THR A 640 -12.96 -10.87 13.22
CA THR A 640 -12.70 -11.23 14.62
C THR A 640 -14.01 -11.27 15.41
N ALA A 641 -14.22 -12.29 16.24
CA ALA A 641 -15.45 -12.41 17.01
C ALA A 641 -15.24 -13.01 18.42
N ARG A 642 -15.93 -12.48 19.42
CA ARG A 642 -15.88 -12.95 20.83
C ARG A 642 -16.96 -13.98 21.13
N TYR A 643 -16.71 -14.83 22.12
CA TYR A 643 -17.73 -15.78 22.61
C TYR A 643 -18.80 -15.13 23.51
N SER A 644 -18.53 -13.93 24.04
CA SER A 644 -19.38 -13.26 25.02
C SER A 644 -19.52 -11.78 24.75
N THR A 645 -20.65 -11.19 25.17
CA THR A 645 -20.89 -9.74 25.20
C THR A 645 -20.26 -9.07 26.42
N ASP A 646 -19.81 -9.82 27.43
CA ASP A 646 -19.08 -9.26 28.57
C ASP A 646 -17.70 -8.77 28.10
N VAL A 647 -17.48 -7.45 28.20
CA VAL A 647 -16.24 -6.79 27.80
C VAL A 647 -15.01 -7.31 28.55
N LYS A 648 -15.18 -7.93 29.72
CA LYS A 648 -14.11 -8.57 30.49
C LYS A 648 -13.70 -9.93 29.93
N GLU A 649 -14.60 -10.60 29.22
CA GLU A 649 -14.33 -11.86 28.55
C GLU A 649 -13.77 -11.58 27.15
N LYS A 650 -12.51 -11.95 26.94
CA LYS A 650 -11.75 -11.65 25.73
C LYS A 650 -11.61 -12.85 24.80
N LYS A 651 -12.07 -14.03 25.23
CA LYS A 651 -11.97 -15.25 24.43
C LYS A 651 -12.84 -15.14 23.16
N GLY A 652 -12.27 -15.58 22.04
CA GLY A 652 -12.94 -15.55 20.75
C GLY A 652 -12.27 -16.40 19.68
N ALA A 653 -12.58 -16.06 18.44
CA ALA A 653 -12.09 -16.71 17.24
C ALA A 653 -11.99 -15.72 16.07
N ILE A 654 -11.26 -16.12 15.03
CA ILE A 654 -11.32 -15.53 13.69
C ILE A 654 -12.27 -16.41 12.87
N LEU A 655 -13.30 -15.79 12.32
CA LEU A 655 -14.32 -16.43 11.51
C LEU A 655 -14.03 -16.17 10.03
N CYS A 656 -14.38 -17.13 9.19
CA CYS A 656 -14.36 -17.02 7.75
C CYS A 656 -15.66 -17.62 7.20
N TYR A 657 -16.36 -16.88 6.35
CA TYR A 657 -17.52 -17.36 5.62
C TYR A 657 -17.38 -17.05 4.13
N ASP A 658 -17.86 -17.94 3.28
CA ASP A 658 -18.06 -17.71 1.85
C ASP A 658 -19.35 -16.87 1.68
N LEU A 659 -19.25 -15.72 1.00
CA LEU A 659 -20.36 -14.79 0.82
C LEU A 659 -21.44 -15.32 -0.13
N THR A 660 -21.06 -16.12 -1.13
CA THR A 660 -21.99 -16.70 -2.10
C THR A 660 -22.81 -17.81 -1.45
N THR A 661 -22.17 -18.70 -0.70
CA THR A 661 -22.85 -19.88 -0.11
C THR A 661 -23.37 -19.65 1.30
N GLY A 662 -22.86 -18.64 2.02
CA GLY A 662 -23.18 -18.35 3.42
C GLY A 662 -22.61 -19.38 4.42
N ASN A 663 -21.77 -20.31 3.96
CA ASN A 663 -21.17 -21.36 4.79
C ASN A 663 -19.81 -20.92 5.35
N GLU A 664 -19.35 -21.60 6.40
CA GLU A 664 -17.97 -21.44 6.86
C GLU A 664 -16.99 -21.88 5.78
N CYS A 665 -15.87 -21.18 5.64
CA CYS A 665 -14.84 -21.45 4.62
C CYS A 665 -14.31 -22.89 4.70
N SER A 666 -13.97 -23.46 3.54
CA SER A 666 -13.65 -24.89 3.37
C SER A 666 -12.32 -25.35 4.03
N GLY A 667 -11.49 -24.40 4.49
CA GLY A 667 -10.20 -24.64 5.14
C GLY A 667 -10.30 -25.28 6.53
N SER A 668 -9.44 -26.25 6.82
CA SER A 668 -9.42 -26.99 8.09
C SER A 668 -9.01 -26.15 9.31
N GLY A 669 -8.51 -24.93 9.11
CA GLY A 669 -8.13 -23.99 10.16
C GLY A 669 -9.28 -23.14 10.69
N TRP A 670 -10.46 -23.16 10.03
CA TRP A 670 -11.60 -22.32 10.39
C TRP A 670 -12.57 -23.01 11.38
N PRO A 671 -13.16 -22.26 12.34
CA PRO A 671 -12.71 -20.94 12.81
C PRO A 671 -11.38 -21.04 13.58
N TYR A 672 -10.49 -20.08 13.39
CA TYR A 672 -9.21 -20.07 14.11
C TYR A 672 -9.40 -19.56 15.54
N ASN A 673 -9.15 -20.41 16.54
CA ASN A 673 -9.40 -20.08 17.96
C ASN A 673 -8.29 -20.47 18.95
N LYS A 674 -7.12 -20.91 18.46
CA LYS A 674 -5.99 -21.34 19.31
C LYS A 674 -6.40 -22.38 20.37
N GLY A 675 -7.22 -23.36 19.99
CA GLY A 675 -7.77 -24.37 20.90
C GLY A 675 -8.69 -23.79 21.97
N GLY A 676 -9.46 -22.74 21.61
CA GLY A 676 -10.36 -22.01 22.51
C GLY A 676 -9.67 -20.97 23.41
N ASN A 677 -8.35 -20.76 23.28
CA ASN A 677 -7.59 -19.88 24.15
C ASN A 677 -7.25 -18.51 23.53
N LEU A 678 -7.68 -18.24 22.30
CA LEU A 678 -7.40 -16.97 21.64
C LEU A 678 -8.11 -15.81 22.34
N ASN A 679 -7.35 -14.78 22.75
CA ASN A 679 -7.93 -13.52 23.18
C ASN A 679 -8.06 -12.59 21.97
N VAL A 680 -9.27 -12.24 21.56
CA VAL A 680 -9.47 -11.37 20.40
C VAL A 680 -9.78 -9.94 20.85
N GLN A 681 -9.10 -9.00 20.20
CA GLN A 681 -9.54 -7.62 20.25
C GLN A 681 -10.64 -7.47 19.21
N LEU A 682 -11.64 -6.63 19.47
CA LEU A 682 -12.67 -6.29 18.48
C LEU A 682 -12.10 -5.25 17.51
N THR A 683 -10.99 -5.62 16.87
CA THR A 683 -10.24 -4.87 15.87
C THR A 683 -10.33 -5.68 14.60
N SER A 684 -10.79 -5.10 13.49
CA SER A 684 -10.94 -5.89 12.27
C SER A 684 -9.62 -6.45 11.73
N PRO A 685 -9.66 -7.63 11.09
CA PRO A 685 -8.47 -8.22 10.47
C PRO A 685 -8.04 -7.45 9.22
N SER A 686 -6.85 -7.73 8.72
CA SER A 686 -6.34 -7.25 7.43
C SER A 686 -5.93 -8.44 6.55
N ILE A 687 -6.06 -8.28 5.23
CA ILE A 687 -5.81 -9.30 4.22
C ILE A 687 -4.79 -8.74 3.22
N PHE A 688 -3.71 -9.48 2.98
CA PHE A 688 -2.66 -9.16 2.01
C PHE A 688 -1.79 -10.39 1.75
N ASP A 689 -1.05 -10.42 0.65
CA ASP A 689 -0.08 -11.49 0.35
C ASP A 689 1.17 -11.26 1.21
N ALA A 690 1.33 -11.97 2.34
CA ALA A 690 2.34 -11.63 3.34
C ALA A 690 3.73 -12.15 2.99
N ASP A 691 3.83 -13.28 2.31
CA ASP A 691 5.09 -13.91 1.90
C ASP A 691 5.43 -13.76 0.41
N GLY A 692 4.54 -13.14 -0.37
CA GLY A 692 4.72 -12.94 -1.81
C GLY A 692 4.47 -14.20 -2.62
N ASP A 693 3.75 -15.18 -2.07
CA ASP A 693 3.47 -16.47 -2.71
C ASP A 693 2.29 -16.43 -3.69
N GLY A 694 1.58 -15.30 -3.76
CA GLY A 694 0.43 -15.08 -4.63
C GLY A 694 -0.93 -15.44 -4.00
N ASN A 695 -0.97 -15.96 -2.77
CA ASN A 695 -2.19 -16.19 -2.01
C ASN A 695 -2.33 -15.13 -0.92
N TYR A 696 -3.56 -14.73 -0.61
CA TYR A 696 -3.79 -13.77 0.46
C TYR A 696 -3.78 -14.43 1.85
N ASP A 697 -3.12 -13.75 2.79
CA ASP A 697 -2.98 -14.11 4.19
C ASP A 697 -3.77 -13.16 5.09
N ILE A 698 -4.04 -13.59 6.32
CA ILE A 698 -4.86 -12.86 7.29
C ILE A 698 -4.00 -12.40 8.46
N LEU A 699 -3.87 -11.09 8.62
CA LEU A 699 -3.25 -10.42 9.78
C LEU A 699 -4.29 -10.05 10.83
N PHE A 700 -4.02 -10.42 12.08
CA PHE A 700 -4.75 -9.91 13.23
C PHE A 700 -3.90 -9.87 14.51
N ALA A 701 -4.37 -9.18 15.54
CA ALA A 701 -3.69 -9.02 16.83
C ALA A 701 -4.44 -9.69 17.99
N GLU A 702 -3.70 -10.28 18.94
CA GLU A 702 -4.27 -10.83 20.18
C GLU A 702 -4.48 -9.71 21.23
N ASP A 703 -5.69 -9.61 21.80
CA ASP A 703 -6.01 -8.61 22.84
C ASP A 703 -5.18 -8.87 24.10
N SER A 704 -4.49 -7.84 24.59
CA SER A 704 -3.61 -7.93 25.77
C SER A 704 -2.45 -8.91 25.57
N GLY A 705 -2.30 -9.43 24.35
CA GLY A 705 -1.20 -10.25 23.90
C GLY A 705 -0.04 -9.41 23.40
N LYS A 706 1.10 -10.08 23.27
CA LYS A 706 2.35 -9.58 22.73
C LYS A 706 2.59 -10.13 21.32
N THR A 707 1.53 -10.38 20.57
CA THR A 707 1.61 -11.22 19.36
C THR A 707 0.60 -10.78 18.30
N MET A 708 1.09 -10.56 17.09
CA MET A 708 0.28 -10.59 15.87
C MET A 708 0.37 -11.97 15.23
N TYR A 709 -0.67 -12.33 14.49
CA TYR A 709 -0.84 -13.61 13.85
C TYR A 709 -1.01 -13.41 12.35
N ILE A 710 -0.34 -14.24 11.57
CA ILE A 710 -0.55 -14.39 10.13
C ILE A 710 -1.12 -15.79 9.90
N LEU A 711 -2.37 -15.86 9.45
CA LEU A 711 -2.97 -17.11 8.98
C LEU A 711 -2.85 -17.20 7.46
N GLY A 712 -2.63 -18.40 6.95
CA GLY A 712 -2.81 -18.65 5.53
C GLY A 712 -4.28 -18.62 5.14
N ASN A 713 -4.56 -18.55 3.84
CA ASN A 713 -5.92 -18.61 3.29
C ASN A 713 -6.82 -19.75 3.81
N ASN A 714 -6.23 -20.90 4.15
CA ASN A 714 -6.96 -22.04 4.70
C ASN A 714 -7.27 -21.94 6.21
N GLY A 715 -6.99 -20.80 6.85
CA GLY A 715 -7.21 -20.51 8.26
C GLY A 715 -6.15 -21.09 9.21
N ASN A 716 -5.14 -21.81 8.70
CA ASN A 716 -4.06 -22.33 9.53
C ASN A 716 -3.03 -21.23 9.81
N LEU A 717 -2.44 -21.29 11.00
CA LEU A 717 -1.35 -20.38 11.38
C LEU A 717 -0.12 -20.59 10.47
N LYS A 718 0.27 -19.56 9.70
CA LYS A 718 1.57 -19.54 8.99
C LYS A 718 2.68 -19.20 9.99
N PHE A 719 2.61 -18.04 10.65
CA PHE A 719 3.56 -17.64 11.68
C PHE A 719 3.00 -16.53 12.59
N THR A 720 3.74 -16.19 13.64
CA THR A 720 3.40 -15.13 14.60
C THR A 720 4.48 -14.07 14.67
N ILE A 721 4.10 -12.81 14.79
CA ILE A 721 5.04 -11.69 14.96
C ILE A 721 4.98 -11.26 16.44
N PRO A 722 6.01 -11.54 17.24
CA PRO A 722 6.06 -11.06 18.62
C PRO A 722 6.23 -9.54 18.66
N VAL A 723 5.56 -8.89 19.61
CA VAL A 723 5.65 -7.45 19.86
C VAL A 723 5.78 -7.17 21.36
N ASP A 724 6.62 -6.22 21.75
CA ASP A 724 6.80 -5.87 23.17
C ASP A 724 5.71 -4.91 23.64
N GLY A 725 4.66 -5.45 24.26
CA GLY A 725 3.58 -4.65 24.85
C GLY A 725 2.22 -5.09 24.34
N ILE A 726 1.15 -4.45 24.85
CA ILE A 726 -0.22 -4.80 24.45
C ILE A 726 -0.55 -4.09 23.14
N ILE A 727 -1.02 -4.84 22.15
CA ILE A 727 -1.64 -4.27 20.96
C ILE A 727 -3.07 -3.86 21.33
N ALA A 728 -3.42 -2.62 21.02
CA ALA A 728 -4.71 -2.06 21.40
C ALA A 728 -5.41 -1.31 20.25
N SER A 729 -4.91 -1.42 19.03
CA SER A 729 -5.45 -0.79 17.83
C SER A 729 -5.18 -1.65 16.61
N ASN A 730 -5.89 -1.34 15.53
CA ASN A 730 -5.70 -1.98 14.24
C ASN A 730 -4.34 -1.60 13.64
N PRO A 731 -3.60 -2.57 13.10
CA PRO A 731 -2.45 -2.26 12.26
C PRO A 731 -2.89 -1.58 10.95
N ALA A 732 -2.04 -0.71 10.42
CA ALA A 732 -2.17 -0.19 9.05
C ALA A 732 -1.09 -0.84 8.17
N ILE A 733 -1.34 -1.07 6.88
CA ILE A 733 -0.37 -1.69 5.96
C ILE A 733 -0.10 -0.71 4.82
N GLY A 734 1.15 -0.38 4.50
CA GLY A 734 1.46 0.51 3.38
C GLY A 734 2.89 0.32 2.88
N ASP A 735 3.25 0.96 1.77
CA ASP A 735 4.64 0.94 1.28
C ASP A 735 5.50 1.96 2.03
N ILE A 736 5.68 1.72 3.33
CA ILE A 736 6.32 2.67 4.26
C ILE A 736 7.73 3.10 3.79
N TYR A 737 8.42 2.25 3.03
CA TYR A 737 9.79 2.49 2.57
C TYR A 737 9.92 2.92 1.11
N GLY A 738 8.80 3.07 0.37
CA GLY A 738 8.80 3.42 -1.05
C GLY A 738 9.51 2.38 -1.93
N LYS A 739 9.35 1.08 -1.63
CA LYS A 739 10.00 -0.04 -2.34
C LYS A 739 9.02 -0.98 -3.03
N GLY A 740 7.73 -0.66 -3.03
CA GLY A 740 6.65 -1.47 -3.55
C GLY A 740 6.47 -2.77 -2.77
N LYS A 741 6.64 -2.74 -1.44
CA LYS A 741 6.42 -3.88 -0.54
C LYS A 741 5.52 -3.50 0.63
N ALA A 742 4.68 -4.44 1.07
CA ALA A 742 3.81 -4.26 2.22
C ALA A 742 4.63 -4.10 3.51
N ALA A 743 4.35 -3.04 4.27
CA ALA A 743 4.83 -2.85 5.63
C ALA A 743 3.67 -2.44 6.54
N ILE A 744 3.50 -3.18 7.62
CA ILE A 744 2.58 -3.00 8.75
C ILE A 744 3.11 -1.94 9.75
N ALA A 745 2.29 -0.98 10.16
CA ALA A 745 2.51 -0.05 11.26
C ALA A 745 1.55 -0.31 12.43
N LEU A 746 2.04 -0.29 13.67
CA LEU A 746 1.23 -0.50 14.88
C LEU A 746 1.78 0.19 16.15
N LYS A 747 0.91 0.45 17.14
CA LYS A 747 1.29 1.01 18.46
C LYS A 747 1.17 -0.01 19.60
N ARG A 748 2.11 0.02 20.55
CA ARG A 748 2.18 -0.88 21.73
C ARG A 748 1.86 -0.14 23.06
N HIS A 749 1.18 -0.77 24.02
CA HIS A 749 0.91 -0.28 25.39
C HIS A 749 2.08 -0.62 26.35
N GLY A 750 2.45 0.29 27.26
CA GLY A 750 3.29 0.01 28.45
C GLY A 750 4.68 0.65 28.49
N SER A 751 4.99 1.63 27.63
CA SER A 751 6.29 2.33 27.56
C SER A 751 6.09 3.83 27.25
N PRO A 752 7.01 4.76 27.63
CA PRO A 752 7.15 6.00 26.85
C PRO A 752 7.28 5.61 25.37
N VAL A 753 6.54 6.35 24.53
CA VAL A 753 5.84 5.84 23.35
C VAL A 753 6.70 4.97 22.45
N LEU A 754 6.14 3.87 21.93
CA LEU A 754 6.75 3.05 20.88
C LEU A 754 5.72 2.75 19.81
N VAL A 755 6.00 3.13 18.57
CA VAL A 755 5.30 2.60 17.39
C VAL A 755 6.33 1.89 16.52
N VAL A 756 5.88 0.76 16.00
CA VAL A 756 6.70 -0.15 15.24
C VAL A 756 6.22 -0.20 13.81
N SER A 757 7.13 0.12 12.89
CA SER A 757 7.01 -0.29 11.50
C SER A 757 7.66 -1.65 11.32
N THR A 758 7.00 -2.47 10.54
CA THR A 758 7.47 -3.80 10.17
C THR A 758 8.43 -3.71 9.00
N PHE A 759 9.62 -4.26 9.22
CA PHE A 759 10.16 -5.32 8.40
C PHE A 759 10.44 -5.03 6.92
N THR A 760 11.34 -4.07 6.69
CA THR A 760 12.33 -3.96 5.60
C THR A 760 13.58 -4.87 5.64
N GLY A 761 13.56 -6.15 5.23
CA GLY A 761 14.77 -6.94 4.92
C GLY A 761 15.41 -7.77 6.06
N LYS A 762 16.51 -8.50 5.81
CA LYS A 762 17.22 -9.42 6.75
C LYS A 762 18.25 -8.68 7.64
N ASN A 763 18.22 -8.83 8.98
CA ASN A 763 19.25 -8.27 9.89
C ASN A 763 19.99 -9.35 10.66
N THR A 764 21.28 -9.18 10.74
CA THR A 764 22.23 -10.04 11.41
C THR A 764 22.83 -9.20 12.52
N LYS A 765 22.75 -9.66 13.77
CA LYS A 765 23.26 -8.89 14.91
C LYS A 765 24.69 -8.37 14.62
N PRO A 766 25.03 -7.17 15.11
CA PRO A 766 26.38 -6.65 14.96
C PRO A 766 27.36 -7.61 15.61
N LYS A 767 28.59 -7.63 15.10
CA LYS A 767 29.64 -8.47 15.68
C LYS A 767 30.63 -7.58 16.42
N LEU A 768 30.59 -7.62 17.74
CA LEU A 768 31.52 -6.89 18.58
C LEU A 768 32.84 -7.67 18.64
N SER A 769 33.93 -7.03 18.22
CA SER A 769 35.27 -7.63 18.32
C SER A 769 35.64 -7.83 19.79
N PRO A 770 36.37 -8.90 20.14
CA PRO A 770 36.85 -9.11 21.51
C PRO A 770 37.67 -7.90 22.00
N ILE A 771 37.24 -7.29 23.10
CA ILE A 771 37.96 -6.17 23.72
C ILE A 771 38.93 -6.71 24.77
N ASN A 772 40.19 -6.30 24.66
CA ASN A 772 41.20 -6.65 25.64
C ASN A 772 40.95 -5.94 26.98
N PRO A 773 41.20 -6.61 28.11
CA PRO A 773 40.95 -6.00 29.40
C PRO A 773 41.93 -4.84 29.67
N ILE A 774 41.41 -3.75 30.25
CA ILE A 774 42.03 -2.42 30.31
C ILE A 774 42.88 -2.27 31.58
N THR A 775 44.01 -1.56 31.49
CA THR A 775 44.80 -1.10 32.64
C THR A 775 44.88 0.41 32.60
N SER A 776 44.65 1.09 33.72
CA SER A 776 44.91 2.53 33.81
C SER A 776 45.39 2.94 35.19
N ILE A 777 45.82 4.20 35.32
CA ILE A 777 46.25 4.84 36.57
C ILE A 777 45.24 5.93 36.92
N ALA A 778 44.82 5.96 38.18
CA ALA A 778 43.88 6.92 38.73
C ALA A 778 44.34 8.37 38.46
N GLY A 779 43.40 9.22 38.01
CA GLY A 779 43.68 10.59 37.57
C GLY A 779 43.81 10.72 36.05
N SER A 780 43.96 9.61 35.32
CA SER A 780 43.98 9.60 33.86
C SER A 780 42.55 9.62 33.30
N LEU A 781 42.38 10.28 32.15
CA LEU A 781 41.19 10.12 31.31
C LEU A 781 41.26 8.75 30.64
N ILE A 782 40.28 7.90 30.91
CA ILE A 782 40.15 6.59 30.29
C ILE A 782 39.19 6.73 29.13
N ASP A 783 39.71 6.54 27.92
CA ASP A 783 38.96 6.62 26.67
C ASP A 783 38.97 5.22 26.02
N ILE A 784 37.78 4.60 25.94
CA ILE A 784 37.62 3.27 25.33
C ILE A 784 37.79 3.32 23.80
N ASN A 785 37.60 4.48 23.18
CA ASN A 785 37.57 4.66 21.73
C ASN A 785 38.96 4.96 21.14
N GLN A 786 39.88 5.54 21.93
CA GLN A 786 41.15 6.11 21.42
C GLN A 786 42.19 5.10 20.92
N SER A 787 41.96 3.78 21.05
CA SER A 787 43.00 2.77 20.83
C SER A 787 42.70 1.71 19.78
N GLY A 788 41.66 1.88 18.95
CA GLY A 788 41.28 0.85 17.95
C GLY A 788 40.92 -0.52 18.58
N LEU A 789 40.64 -0.54 19.89
CA LEU A 789 40.24 -1.73 20.64
C LEU A 789 38.75 -1.99 20.54
N LEU A 790 37.94 -0.95 20.36
CA LEU A 790 36.51 -1.04 20.11
C LEU A 790 36.30 -1.05 18.59
N SER A 791 36.01 -2.24 18.05
CA SER A 791 35.62 -2.42 16.66
C SER A 791 34.43 -3.35 16.64
N ALA A 792 33.34 -2.90 16.05
CA ALA A 792 32.22 -3.75 15.73
C ALA A 792 31.92 -3.60 14.25
N THR A 793 31.48 -4.68 13.63
CA THR A 793 31.07 -4.69 12.23
C THR A 793 29.69 -5.27 12.16
N ASP A 794 28.81 -4.58 11.46
CA ASP A 794 27.51 -5.11 11.14
C ASP A 794 27.57 -5.89 9.81
N PRO A 795 27.11 -7.15 9.75
CA PRO A 795 27.10 -7.92 8.51
C PRO A 795 26.18 -7.34 7.43
N ASP A 796 25.19 -6.53 7.80
CA ASP A 796 24.23 -5.89 6.89
C ASP A 796 24.62 -4.42 6.59
N GLY A 797 25.72 -3.95 7.20
CA GLY A 797 26.26 -2.61 6.97
C GLY A 797 25.61 -1.52 7.82
N ASP A 798 24.84 -1.91 8.83
CA ASP A 798 24.14 -0.98 9.71
C ASP A 798 25.09 -0.11 10.56
N GLN A 799 24.64 1.11 10.88
CA GLN A 799 25.37 2.04 11.74
C GLN A 799 25.27 1.59 13.20
N LEU A 800 26.43 1.50 13.86
CA LEU A 800 26.49 0.97 15.23
C LEU A 800 26.51 2.06 16.27
N THR A 801 25.62 1.91 17.25
CA THR A 801 25.63 2.68 18.50
C THR A 801 26.28 1.85 19.60
N PHE A 802 26.98 2.53 20.52
CA PHE A 802 27.69 1.89 21.60
C PHE A 802 27.16 2.34 22.96
N TYR A 803 26.89 1.37 23.83
CA TYR A 803 26.52 1.61 25.21
C TYR A 803 27.65 1.16 26.15
N TYR A 804 27.89 1.96 27.18
CA TYR A 804 28.91 1.71 28.21
C TYR A 804 28.26 1.78 29.58
N SER A 805 28.42 0.74 30.39
CA SER A 805 27.98 0.80 31.79
C SER A 805 28.82 1.78 32.61
N SER A 806 28.22 2.34 33.67
CA SER A 806 28.91 3.11 34.71
C SER A 806 30.25 2.45 35.12
N PRO A 807 31.36 3.21 35.27
CA PRO A 807 31.42 4.67 35.46
C PRO A 807 31.68 5.52 34.20
N PHE A 808 31.55 4.94 32.99
CA PHE A 808 31.72 5.68 31.74
C PHE A 808 30.50 6.54 31.40
N ASN A 809 30.73 7.64 30.69
CA ASN A 809 29.66 8.44 30.09
C ASN A 809 29.25 7.91 28.70
N GLU A 810 28.25 8.52 28.09
CA GLU A 810 27.71 8.14 26.77
C GLU A 810 28.75 8.21 25.64
N SER A 811 29.82 9.00 25.81
CA SER A 811 30.92 9.09 24.84
C SER A 811 32.03 8.05 25.08
N GLY A 812 31.84 7.10 26.00
CA GLY A 812 32.85 6.09 26.34
C GLY A 812 34.05 6.66 27.10
N LEU A 813 33.88 7.81 27.75
CA LEU A 813 34.92 8.50 28.51
C LEU A 813 34.68 8.39 30.02
N TRP A 814 35.77 8.17 30.77
CA TRP A 814 35.75 8.22 32.22
C TRP A 814 36.98 8.95 32.77
N GLN A 815 36.73 10.07 33.45
CA GLN A 815 37.75 10.79 34.21
C GLN A 815 37.87 10.20 35.62
N SER A 816 38.87 9.34 35.82
CA SER A 816 39.07 8.64 37.09
C SER A 816 39.71 9.51 38.18
N THR A 817 39.46 9.20 39.45
CA THR A 817 40.08 9.81 40.63
C THR A 817 40.77 8.77 41.52
N ILE A 818 41.54 9.23 42.51
CA ILE A 818 42.25 8.33 43.43
C ILE A 818 41.32 7.45 44.27
N ASN A 819 40.06 7.86 44.45
CA ASN A 819 39.05 7.08 45.19
C ASN A 819 38.45 5.95 44.34
N ASP A 820 38.72 5.93 43.04
CA ASP A 820 38.18 4.97 42.10
C ASP A 820 39.12 3.77 41.87
N THR A 821 40.20 3.61 42.63
CA THR A 821 41.10 2.45 42.48
C THR A 821 40.38 1.13 42.75
N GLY A 822 40.52 0.16 41.85
CA GLY A 822 39.87 -1.13 41.98
C GLY A 822 39.75 -1.91 40.67
N ASN A 823 39.06 -3.04 40.76
CA ASN A 823 38.69 -3.88 39.62
C ASN A 823 37.24 -3.60 39.22
N TYR A 824 37.00 -3.37 37.94
CA TYR A 824 35.70 -3.09 37.36
C TYR A 824 35.39 -4.12 36.27
N SER A 825 34.11 -4.49 36.16
CA SER A 825 33.58 -5.28 35.05
C SER A 825 32.63 -4.39 34.26
N ILE A 826 33.12 -3.86 33.14
CA ILE A 826 32.42 -2.87 32.33
C ILE A 826 31.65 -3.60 31.22
N LEU A 827 30.34 -3.43 31.16
CA LEU A 827 29.54 -3.86 30.01
C LEU A 827 29.76 -2.88 28.86
N ILE A 828 30.13 -3.43 27.70
CA ILE A 828 30.19 -2.71 26.44
C ILE A 828 29.29 -3.46 25.45
N GLU A 829 28.35 -2.73 24.86
CA GLU A 829 27.36 -3.26 23.93
C GLU A 829 27.44 -2.46 22.62
N ALA A 830 27.46 -3.17 21.50
CA ALA A 830 27.26 -2.59 20.18
C ALA A 830 25.86 -2.98 19.69
N SER A 831 25.07 -2.01 19.29
CA SER A 831 23.73 -2.22 18.77
C SER A 831 23.55 -1.54 17.43
N ASP A 832 22.88 -2.23 16.51
CA ASP A 832 22.40 -1.73 15.22
C ASP A 832 21.00 -1.04 15.37
N GLY A 833 20.51 -0.86 16.60
CA GLY A 833 19.17 -0.35 16.90
C GLY A 833 18.07 -1.42 16.97
N ASN A 834 18.36 -2.67 16.60
CA ASN A 834 17.42 -3.81 16.54
C ASN A 834 17.93 -5.03 17.34
N LEU A 835 19.15 -5.49 17.06
CA LEU A 835 19.89 -6.52 17.77
C LEU A 835 21.17 -5.92 18.37
N SER A 836 21.78 -6.66 19.30
CA SER A 836 23.03 -6.22 19.90
C SER A 836 23.96 -7.39 20.20
N ASP A 837 25.25 -7.07 20.25
CA ASP A 837 26.30 -7.97 20.70
C ASP A 837 27.13 -7.24 21.77
N TYR A 838 27.37 -7.93 22.87
CA TYR A 838 27.91 -7.31 24.08
C TYR A 838 28.97 -8.17 24.74
N GLN A 839 29.85 -7.52 25.50
CA GLN A 839 30.85 -8.21 26.32
C GLN A 839 31.13 -7.46 27.62
N TYR A 840 31.59 -8.21 28.62
CA TYR A 840 32.12 -7.63 29.85
C TYR A 840 33.65 -7.51 29.77
N VAL A 841 34.15 -6.29 29.93
CA VAL A 841 35.57 -5.96 29.90
C VAL A 841 36.07 -5.73 31.32
N ASN A 842 37.10 -6.49 31.70
CA ASN A 842 37.77 -6.27 32.98
C ASN A 842 38.68 -5.04 32.89
N LEU A 843 38.44 -4.05 33.73
CA LEU A 843 39.28 -2.87 33.88
C LEU A 843 39.92 -2.88 35.26
N MET A 844 41.24 -2.69 35.31
CA MET A 844 42.00 -2.57 36.56
C MET A 844 42.60 -1.17 36.67
N LEU A 845 42.19 -0.43 37.69
CA LEU A 845 42.61 0.94 37.94
C LEU A 845 43.57 1.01 39.13
N PHE A 846 44.82 1.37 38.85
CA PHE A 846 45.89 1.48 39.83
C PHE A 846 45.98 2.88 40.46
N ASN A 847 46.61 2.98 41.64
CA ASN A 847 46.77 4.25 42.35
C ASN A 847 47.65 5.22 41.53
N SER A 848 47.38 6.54 41.63
CA SER A 848 48.13 7.62 40.96
C SER A 848 49.64 7.65 41.25
N THR A 849 50.13 6.93 42.28
CA THR A 849 51.57 6.77 42.57
C THR A 849 52.24 5.61 41.82
N THR A 850 51.48 4.85 41.04
CA THR A 850 51.97 3.71 40.25
C THR A 850 52.66 4.21 38.99
N ASN A 851 53.88 3.75 38.72
CA ASN A 851 54.57 4.03 37.46
C ASN A 851 54.27 2.90 36.46
N LEU A 852 53.66 3.24 35.32
CA LEU A 852 53.47 2.31 34.20
C LEU A 852 54.73 2.26 33.34
N THR A 853 55.21 1.06 33.04
CA THR A 853 56.33 0.81 32.12
C THR A 853 55.94 -0.27 31.11
N ASP A 854 55.87 0.07 29.82
CA ASP A 854 55.49 -0.85 28.72
C ASP A 854 56.67 -1.69 28.20
N THR A 855 57.67 -1.93 29.05
CA THR A 855 59.00 -2.45 28.68
C THR A 855 59.02 -3.89 28.17
N PHE A 856 57.91 -4.63 28.26
CA PHE A 856 57.82 -6.03 27.81
C PHE A 856 57.25 -6.21 26.39
N SER A 857 57.05 -5.12 25.65
CA SER A 857 56.46 -5.13 24.30
C SER A 857 57.47 -5.32 23.16
N ASP A 858 58.77 -5.38 23.45
CA ASP A 858 59.86 -5.41 22.46
C ASP A 858 60.44 -6.80 22.15
N GLY A 859 59.89 -7.86 22.74
CA GLY A 859 60.26 -9.25 22.45
C GLY A 859 61.54 -9.75 23.13
N GLU A 860 62.16 -8.95 23.99
CA GLU A 860 63.35 -9.34 24.75
C GLU A 860 63.05 -10.40 25.82
N ALA A 861 63.96 -11.36 25.99
CA ALA A 861 63.79 -12.49 26.91
C ALA A 861 63.99 -12.12 28.40
N GLU A 862 64.56 -10.94 28.68
CA GLU A 862 64.87 -10.47 30.04
C GLU A 862 64.66 -8.95 30.15
N LYS A 863 64.19 -8.48 31.31
CA LYS A 863 64.04 -7.06 31.63
C LYS A 863 64.56 -6.75 33.02
N SER A 864 65.46 -5.77 33.09
CA SER A 864 65.96 -5.23 34.35
C SER A 864 65.19 -3.96 34.72
N LEU A 865 64.57 -3.96 35.89
CA LEU A 865 63.93 -2.78 36.47
C LEU A 865 64.77 -2.30 37.65
N SER A 866 65.16 -1.03 37.65
CA SER A 866 65.91 -0.41 38.75
C SER A 866 65.00 0.47 39.59
N PHE A 867 65.05 0.30 40.90
CA PHE A 867 64.25 1.07 41.86
C PHE A 867 65.16 1.78 42.86
N SER A 868 64.78 2.98 43.28
CA SER A 868 65.45 3.75 44.34
C SER A 868 64.45 4.14 45.43
N GLY A 869 64.85 4.12 46.70
CA GLY A 869 63.99 4.41 47.85
C GLY A 869 64.11 3.35 48.95
N ILE A 870 63.57 3.62 50.14
CA ILE A 870 63.56 2.68 51.29
C ILE A 870 62.16 2.13 51.58
N GLU A 871 61.16 2.59 50.84
CA GLU A 871 59.77 2.18 50.96
C GLU A 871 59.49 0.84 50.25
N ASN A 872 58.52 0.08 50.76
CA ASN A 872 58.07 -1.15 50.12
C ASN A 872 57.54 -0.85 48.71
N LYS A 873 58.07 -1.56 47.72
CA LYS A 873 57.62 -1.51 46.34
C LYS A 873 56.81 -2.76 46.02
N THR A 874 55.73 -2.60 45.26
CA THR A 874 54.95 -3.70 44.71
C THR A 874 55.02 -3.61 43.20
N VAL A 875 55.41 -4.72 42.56
CA VAL A 875 55.48 -4.82 41.10
C VAL A 875 54.31 -5.67 40.64
N TYR A 876 53.49 -5.12 39.74
CA TYR A 876 52.39 -5.83 39.09
C TYR A 876 52.84 -6.20 37.67
N ILE A 877 52.79 -7.49 37.34
CA ILE A 877 53.10 -8.00 36.00
C ILE A 877 51.82 -8.53 35.38
N ARG A 878 51.43 -7.97 34.23
CA ARG A 878 50.26 -8.40 33.47
C ARG A 878 50.72 -9.21 32.25
N LEU A 879 50.31 -10.48 32.19
CA LEU A 879 50.59 -11.36 31.05
C LEU A 879 49.31 -11.51 30.19
N PRO A 880 49.44 -11.64 28.85
CA PRO A 880 48.30 -11.98 27.99
C PRO A 880 47.64 -13.29 28.42
N LYS A 881 46.31 -13.38 28.28
CA LYS A 881 45.52 -14.56 28.67
C LYS A 881 45.99 -15.87 28.01
N ASN A 882 46.61 -15.78 26.83
CA ASN A 882 47.10 -16.93 26.05
C ASN A 882 48.63 -17.08 26.11
N ALA A 883 49.32 -16.40 27.02
CA ALA A 883 50.76 -16.53 27.15
C ALA A 883 51.14 -17.90 27.73
N ASN A 884 51.88 -18.71 26.96
CA ASN A 884 52.51 -19.91 27.48
C ASN A 884 53.76 -19.51 28.28
N VAL A 885 53.63 -19.45 29.60
CA VAL A 885 54.77 -19.20 30.50
C VAL A 885 55.56 -20.50 30.64
N ILE A 886 56.63 -20.63 29.84
CA ILE A 886 57.50 -21.82 29.86
C ILE A 886 58.45 -21.80 31.07
N TYR A 887 58.89 -20.60 31.48
CA TYR A 887 59.75 -20.37 32.64
C TYR A 887 59.62 -18.90 33.07
N SER A 888 59.63 -18.63 34.38
CA SER A 888 59.70 -17.26 34.92
C SER A 888 60.63 -17.24 36.12
N LYS A 889 61.52 -16.25 36.18
CA LYS A 889 62.46 -16.02 37.28
C LYS A 889 62.51 -14.52 37.54
N ILE A 890 62.37 -14.13 38.80
CA ILE A 890 62.60 -12.75 39.24
C ILE A 890 63.88 -12.79 40.08
N GLU A 891 64.92 -12.09 39.62
CA GLU A 891 66.12 -11.85 40.41
C GLU A 891 66.10 -10.40 40.89
N ILE A 892 66.30 -10.23 42.19
CA ILE A 892 66.39 -8.92 42.83
C ILE A 892 67.83 -8.76 43.28
N GLU A 893 68.57 -7.86 42.63
CA GLU A 893 69.93 -7.52 43.01
C GLU A 893 69.97 -6.11 43.61
N GLY A 894 70.55 -6.01 44.80
CA GLY A 894 70.66 -4.78 45.56
C GLY A 894 70.99 -5.06 47.02
N SER A 895 71.50 -4.06 47.74
CA SER A 895 71.75 -4.16 49.18
C SER A 895 70.43 -4.09 49.95
N ALA A 896 69.64 -5.16 49.94
CA ALA A 896 68.54 -5.34 50.86
C ALA A 896 69.09 -5.44 52.29
N LYS A 897 68.53 -4.66 53.21
CA LYS A 897 68.65 -4.89 54.65
C LYS A 897 67.38 -5.54 55.15
#